data_AF-A0AAW2NQ36-F1
#
_entry.id   AF-A0AAW2NQ36-F1
#
_cell.length_a   1.000
_cell.length_b   1.000
_cell.length_c   1.000
_cell.angle_alpha   90.00
_cell.angle_beta   90.00
_cell.angle_gamma   90.00
#
_symmetry.space_group_name_H-M   'P 1'
#
loop_
_entity.id
_entity.type
_entity.pdbx_description
1 polymer ?
#
loop_
_entity_poly.entity_id
_entity_poly.type
_entity_poly.pdbx_seq_one_letter_code
_entity_poly.pdbx_strand_id
1 'polypeptide(L)'
;MSNQAESSDSKGTKRDFSTAILERKKAPNRLVVDEAINDDNSVVSMHPETMEKLQLFRGDTILIKGKKRKDTVCIALADDTCDEPKIRMNKVVRNNLRVRLGDVVSVHQCPDVKYGKRVHILPVDDTVEGVTGNLFDAYLKPYFLEAYRPVRKGDLFLVRGGMRSVEFKVIETDPAEYCVVAPDTEIFCEGEPMAQIRELVELPLRHPQLFKSIGVKPPKGILLYGPPGSGKTLIARAVANETGAFFFCINGPEIMSKLAGESESNLRKAFEEAEKNAPSIIFIDEIDSIAPKREKTHGEVERRIVSQLLTLMDGLKARAHVIVIGATNRPNSIDPALRRFGRFDREIDIGVPDEVGRLEVLRIHTKNMKLAEDVDLERIAKDTHGYVGADLAALCTEAALQCIREKMDVIDLEDDTIDAEILNSMAVTNEHFQTALGTSNPSALRETVVEVPNVSWEDIGGLENVKRELQETVQYPVEHPEKFEKFGMSPSKGVLFYGPPGCGKTLLAKAIANECQANFISVKGPELLTMWFGESEANVREIFDKARQSAPCVLFFDELDSIATQRGSSVGDAGGAADRVLNQLLTEMDGMNAKKTVFIIGATNRPDIIDPALLRPGRLDQLIYIPLPDEDSRHQIFKACLRKSPVSKDVDLRALAKYTQGFSGADITEICQRAVKYAIRENIEKDIERERRRRENPEAMEEDVEDETLQQSRGFGSEFRFAENSNAAATGTDPFAASSGAADEDDLYS
;
A
#
# COMPACT_ATOMS: atom_id res chain seq x y z
N MET A 1 -64.56 -15.77 -78.47
CA MET A 1 -63.50 -15.77 -79.50
C MET A 1 -62.18 -16.00 -78.79
N SER A 2 -61.46 -17.07 -79.18
CA SER A 2 -60.01 -17.35 -79.00
C SER A 2 -59.38 -17.16 -77.61
N ASN A 3 -59.15 -18.25 -76.86
CA ASN A 3 -57.93 -19.10 -76.82
C ASN A 3 -56.85 -18.53 -75.88
N GLN A 4 -56.67 -19.12 -74.69
CA GLN A 4 -55.66 -20.15 -74.32
C GLN A 4 -54.52 -19.45 -73.55
N ALA A 5 -53.92 -19.94 -72.48
CA ALA A 5 -54.04 -21.06 -71.54
C ALA A 5 -53.02 -20.68 -70.41
N GLU A 6 -53.01 -21.09 -69.16
CA GLU A 6 -53.21 -22.40 -68.53
C GLU A 6 -53.52 -22.19 -67.03
N SER A 7 -54.61 -22.81 -66.57
CA SER A 7 -54.71 -23.67 -65.36
C SER A 7 -53.54 -23.65 -64.37
N SER A 8 -53.70 -23.57 -63.05
CA SER A 8 -54.65 -24.29 -62.18
C SER A 8 -54.60 -23.65 -60.78
N ASP A 9 -55.71 -23.23 -60.16
CA ASP A 9 -56.50 -24.01 -59.18
C ASP A 9 -55.64 -24.93 -58.27
N SER A 10 -55.74 -24.96 -56.94
CA SER A 10 -56.89 -24.68 -56.08
C SER A 10 -56.51 -24.79 -54.59
N LYS A 11 -57.30 -24.11 -53.75
CA LYS A 11 -57.80 -24.55 -52.43
C LYS A 11 -56.80 -24.99 -51.34
N GLY A 12 -56.51 -24.02 -50.47
CA GLY A 12 -56.89 -24.03 -49.05
C GLY A 12 -56.47 -25.20 -48.17
N THR A 13 -55.56 -24.94 -47.23
CA THR A 13 -55.33 -25.78 -46.05
C THR A 13 -55.03 -24.93 -44.82
N LYS A 14 -55.93 -25.07 -43.83
CA LYS A 14 -55.79 -24.97 -42.36
C LYS A 14 -54.67 -24.07 -41.82
N ARG A 15 -55.06 -23.03 -41.06
CA ARG A 15 -54.18 -22.35 -40.09
C ARG A 15 -53.61 -23.40 -39.12
N ASP A 16 -52.33 -23.67 -39.26
CA ASP A 16 -51.61 -24.62 -38.46
C ASP A 16 -51.22 -23.97 -37.12
N PHE A 17 -52.00 -24.23 -36.07
CA PHE A 17 -51.70 -23.74 -34.72
C PHE A 17 -50.51 -24.47 -34.07
N SER A 18 -49.91 -25.46 -34.76
CA SER A 18 -48.75 -26.20 -34.26
C SER A 18 -47.43 -25.44 -34.43
N THR A 19 -47.34 -24.47 -35.35
CA THR A 19 -46.15 -23.62 -35.55
C THR A 19 -46.15 -22.34 -34.72
N ALA A 20 -47.29 -21.95 -34.14
CA ALA A 20 -47.37 -20.78 -33.26
C ALA A 20 -46.54 -20.93 -31.96
N ILE A 21 -46.23 -22.17 -31.55
CA ILE A 21 -45.35 -22.46 -30.41
C ILE A 21 -43.86 -22.31 -30.79
N LEU A 22 -43.53 -22.43 -32.08
CA LEU A 22 -42.16 -22.31 -32.60
C LEU A 22 -41.75 -20.86 -32.89
N GLU A 23 -42.71 -19.94 -33.02
CA GLU A 23 -42.47 -18.50 -33.01
C GLU A 23 -42.43 -17.94 -31.58
N ARG A 24 -41.59 -18.53 -30.71
CA ARG A 24 -41.12 -17.75 -29.55
C ARG A 24 -40.31 -16.59 -30.13
N LYS A 25 -40.92 -15.40 -30.24
CA LYS A 25 -40.22 -14.14 -30.52
C LYS A 25 -38.91 -14.18 -29.75
N LYS A 26 -37.79 -14.32 -30.46
CA LYS A 26 -36.47 -14.35 -29.82
C LYS A 26 -36.38 -13.06 -29.02
N ALA A 27 -36.17 -13.19 -27.71
CA ALA A 27 -36.10 -12.03 -26.84
C ALA A 27 -35.04 -11.07 -27.43
N PRO A 28 -35.35 -9.77 -27.57
CA PRO A 28 -34.50 -8.82 -28.31
C PRO A 28 -33.09 -8.71 -27.73
N ASN A 29 -32.93 -9.09 -26.46
CA ASN A 29 -31.66 -9.10 -25.76
C ASN A 29 -30.77 -10.32 -26.04
N ARG A 30 -31.19 -11.26 -26.90
CA ARG A 30 -30.39 -12.44 -27.25
C ARG A 30 -29.65 -12.23 -28.56
N LEU A 31 -28.34 -12.00 -28.46
CA LEU A 31 -27.48 -11.69 -29.60
C LEU A 31 -26.49 -12.84 -29.86
N VAL A 32 -26.15 -13.03 -31.13
CA VAL A 32 -25.17 -14.02 -31.58
C VAL A 32 -23.77 -13.40 -31.54
N VAL A 33 -22.82 -14.08 -30.91
CA VAL A 33 -21.44 -13.63 -30.76
C VAL A 33 -20.74 -13.65 -32.11
N ASP A 34 -20.19 -12.51 -32.50
CA ASP A 34 -19.38 -12.31 -33.70
C ASP A 34 -18.00 -11.71 -33.35
N GLU A 35 -17.11 -11.68 -34.33
CA GLU A 35 -15.74 -11.21 -34.17
C GLU A 35 -15.65 -9.68 -34.11
N ALA A 36 -14.92 -9.18 -33.12
CA ALA A 36 -14.69 -7.75 -32.95
C ALA A 36 -13.66 -7.22 -33.95
N ILE A 37 -13.91 -5.98 -34.40
CA ILE A 37 -13.01 -5.21 -35.26
C ILE A 37 -11.98 -4.48 -34.38
N ASN A 38 -12.39 -4.04 -33.19
CA ASN A 38 -11.52 -3.44 -32.18
C ASN A 38 -11.06 -4.52 -31.17
N ASP A 39 -9.81 -4.44 -30.74
CA ASP A 39 -9.20 -5.38 -29.80
C ASP A 39 -9.33 -4.94 -28.32
N ASP A 40 -10.06 -3.86 -28.06
CA ASP A 40 -10.33 -3.38 -26.71
C ASP A 40 -11.10 -4.43 -25.87
N ASN A 41 -10.60 -4.72 -24.67
CA ASN A 41 -11.13 -5.76 -23.77
C ASN A 41 -12.43 -5.38 -23.07
N SER A 42 -12.75 -4.08 -23.00
CA SER A 42 -13.89 -3.55 -22.24
C SER A 42 -15.04 -3.17 -23.15
N VAL A 43 -14.91 -3.31 -24.48
CA VAL A 43 -15.86 -2.79 -25.45
C VAL A 43 -16.52 -3.92 -26.24
N VAL A 44 -17.82 -3.78 -26.46
CA VAL A 44 -18.59 -4.61 -27.39
C VAL A 44 -19.39 -3.73 -28.33
N SER A 45 -19.54 -4.19 -29.57
CA SER A 45 -20.24 -3.43 -30.61
C SER A 45 -21.49 -4.16 -31.10
N MET A 46 -22.55 -3.40 -31.36
CA MET A 46 -23.79 -3.91 -31.93
C MET A 46 -24.41 -2.90 -32.91
N HIS A 47 -25.31 -3.37 -33.75
CA HIS A 47 -25.98 -2.51 -34.72
C HIS A 47 -26.77 -1.39 -34.01
N PRO A 48 -26.81 -0.15 -34.55
CA PRO A 48 -27.55 0.96 -33.93
C PRO A 48 -29.03 0.63 -33.64
N GLU A 49 -29.71 -0.05 -34.57
CA GLU A 49 -31.11 -0.47 -34.35
C GLU A 49 -31.25 -1.48 -33.21
N THR A 50 -30.23 -2.31 -32.99
CA THR A 50 -30.20 -3.26 -31.86
C THR A 50 -29.97 -2.52 -30.54
N MET A 51 -29.13 -1.49 -30.52
CA MET A 51 -28.98 -0.60 -29.36
C MET A 51 -30.31 0.08 -29.04
N GLU A 52 -31.00 0.63 -30.03
CA GLU A 52 -32.29 1.30 -29.87
C GLU A 52 -33.37 0.35 -29.34
N LYS A 53 -33.44 -0.89 -29.88
CA LYS A 53 -34.33 -1.95 -29.39
C LYS A 53 -34.05 -2.34 -27.93
N LEU A 54 -32.80 -2.22 -27.48
CA LEU A 54 -32.36 -2.48 -26.11
C LEU A 54 -32.31 -1.22 -25.23
N GLN A 55 -32.75 -0.07 -25.76
CA GLN A 55 -32.72 1.24 -25.09
C GLN A 55 -31.32 1.62 -24.58
N LEU A 56 -30.27 1.21 -25.29
CA LEU A 56 -28.87 1.49 -24.98
C LEU A 56 -28.37 2.72 -25.73
N PHE A 57 -27.59 3.55 -25.05
CA PHE A 57 -26.85 4.65 -25.65
C PHE A 57 -25.37 4.31 -25.82
N ARG A 58 -24.69 5.06 -26.69
CA ARG A 58 -23.25 4.90 -26.91
C ARG A 58 -22.50 5.23 -25.62
N GLY A 59 -21.72 4.27 -25.13
CA GLY A 59 -20.94 4.43 -23.89
C GLY A 59 -21.61 3.81 -22.66
N ASP A 60 -22.83 3.29 -22.76
CA ASP A 60 -23.51 2.65 -21.64
C ASP A 60 -22.77 1.38 -21.20
N THR A 61 -22.73 1.16 -19.89
CA THR A 61 -22.24 -0.10 -19.32
C THR A 61 -23.36 -1.15 -19.35
N ILE A 62 -23.05 -2.31 -19.90
CA ILE A 62 -23.97 -3.43 -20.08
C ILE A 62 -23.46 -4.69 -19.39
N LEU A 63 -24.39 -5.45 -18.82
CA LEU A 63 -24.14 -6.78 -18.26
C LEU A 63 -24.43 -7.84 -19.32
N ILE A 64 -23.41 -8.60 -19.70
CA ILE A 64 -23.53 -9.68 -20.67
C ILE A 64 -23.50 -11.01 -19.92
N LYS A 65 -24.51 -11.86 -20.12
CA LYS A 65 -24.55 -13.20 -19.56
C LYS A 65 -24.26 -14.25 -20.63
N GLY A 66 -23.26 -15.07 -20.36
CA GLY A 66 -22.79 -16.16 -21.21
C GLY A 66 -23.21 -17.54 -20.71
N LYS A 67 -22.37 -18.54 -20.98
CA LYS A 67 -22.62 -19.93 -20.58
C LYS A 67 -22.11 -20.19 -19.16
N LYS A 68 -22.52 -21.32 -18.57
CA LYS A 68 -22.06 -21.76 -17.23
C LYS A 68 -22.25 -20.72 -16.12
N ARG A 69 -23.32 -19.90 -16.18
CA ARG A 69 -23.61 -18.81 -15.23
C ARG A 69 -22.46 -17.81 -15.10
N LYS A 70 -21.68 -17.61 -16.16
CA LYS A 70 -20.68 -16.55 -16.24
C LYS A 70 -21.28 -15.32 -16.89
N ASP A 71 -21.00 -14.18 -16.29
CA ASP A 71 -21.36 -12.86 -16.77
C ASP A 71 -20.17 -11.91 -16.62
N THR A 72 -20.20 -10.81 -17.37
CA THR A 72 -19.17 -9.77 -17.42
C THR A 72 -19.82 -8.43 -17.74
N VAL A 73 -19.12 -7.35 -17.45
CA VAL A 73 -19.56 -5.98 -17.74
C VAL A 73 -18.68 -5.37 -18.84
N CYS A 74 -19.31 -4.72 -19.81
CA CYS A 74 -18.63 -4.09 -20.93
C CYS A 74 -19.32 -2.77 -21.32
N ILE A 75 -18.64 -1.93 -22.08
CA ILE A 75 -19.15 -0.70 -22.68
C ILE A 75 -19.74 -1.03 -24.06
N ALA A 76 -20.97 -0.59 -24.31
CA ALA A 76 -21.65 -0.77 -25.59
C ALA A 76 -21.33 0.38 -26.57
N LEU A 77 -20.91 0.04 -27.79
CA LEU A 77 -20.75 0.97 -28.91
C LEU A 77 -21.60 0.57 -30.12
N ALA A 78 -21.98 1.57 -30.91
CA ALA A 78 -22.67 1.37 -32.18
C ALA A 78 -21.69 0.99 -33.30
N ASP A 79 -22.07 0.03 -34.13
CA ASP A 79 -21.35 -0.38 -35.34
C ASP A 79 -22.33 -0.74 -36.47
N ASP A 80 -22.40 0.13 -37.49
CA ASP A 80 -23.29 0.00 -38.65
C ASP A 80 -22.93 -1.20 -39.54
N THR A 81 -21.71 -1.75 -39.39
CA THR A 81 -21.24 -2.93 -40.13
C THR A 81 -21.57 -4.25 -39.42
N CYS A 82 -22.15 -4.19 -38.23
CA CYS A 82 -22.56 -5.35 -37.45
C CYS A 82 -23.98 -5.75 -37.84
N ASP A 83 -24.24 -7.02 -38.15
CA ASP A 83 -25.61 -7.48 -38.41
C ASP A 83 -26.49 -7.31 -37.16
N GLU A 84 -27.74 -6.87 -37.32
CA GLU A 84 -28.70 -6.66 -36.21
C GLU A 84 -28.77 -7.78 -35.16
N PRO A 85 -28.80 -9.09 -35.50
CA PRO A 85 -28.91 -10.15 -34.50
C PRO A 85 -27.56 -10.50 -33.84
N LYS A 86 -26.50 -9.71 -34.03
CA LYS A 86 -25.15 -10.03 -33.59
C LYS A 86 -24.57 -9.01 -32.61
N ILE A 87 -23.59 -9.47 -31.85
CA ILE A 87 -22.77 -8.68 -30.94
C ILE A 87 -21.31 -9.04 -31.17
N ARG A 88 -20.50 -8.03 -31.51
CA ARG A 88 -19.07 -8.16 -31.70
C ARG A 88 -18.36 -7.99 -30.37
N MET A 89 -17.53 -8.95 -30.00
CA MET A 89 -16.75 -8.91 -28.76
C MET A 89 -15.39 -9.57 -28.96
N ASN A 90 -14.34 -9.06 -28.31
CA ASN A 90 -12.98 -9.57 -28.47
C ASN A 90 -12.80 -10.96 -27.83
N LYS A 91 -11.62 -11.56 -28.01
CA LYS A 91 -11.31 -12.90 -27.47
C LYS A 91 -11.39 -12.96 -25.94
N VAL A 92 -11.01 -11.90 -25.25
CA VAL A 92 -11.00 -11.79 -23.77
C VAL A 92 -12.42 -11.87 -23.23
N VAL A 93 -13.35 -11.06 -23.75
CA VAL A 93 -14.76 -11.05 -23.34
C VAL A 93 -15.41 -12.43 -23.55
N ARG A 94 -15.12 -13.08 -24.68
CA ARG A 94 -15.61 -14.45 -24.97
C ARG A 94 -15.08 -15.48 -23.98
N ASN A 95 -13.80 -15.36 -23.60
CA ASN A 95 -13.17 -16.25 -22.63
C ASN A 95 -13.80 -16.11 -21.24
N ASN A 96 -14.08 -14.88 -20.78
CA ASN A 96 -14.73 -14.62 -19.49
C ASN A 96 -16.15 -15.21 -19.46
N LEU A 97 -16.90 -15.05 -20.55
CA LEU A 97 -18.27 -15.58 -20.72
C LEU A 97 -18.35 -17.08 -21.03
N ARG A 98 -17.20 -17.72 -21.31
CA ARG A 98 -17.10 -19.13 -21.75
C ARG A 98 -17.92 -19.42 -23.01
N VAL A 99 -17.90 -18.50 -23.98
CA VAL A 99 -18.62 -18.58 -25.26
C VAL A 99 -17.65 -18.61 -26.45
N ARG A 100 -18.13 -19.11 -27.59
CA ARG A 100 -17.41 -19.14 -28.88
C ARG A 100 -18.17 -18.29 -29.92
N LEU A 101 -17.53 -18.01 -31.05
CA LEU A 101 -18.21 -17.37 -32.19
C LEU A 101 -19.43 -18.21 -32.61
N GLY A 102 -20.55 -17.55 -32.88
CA GLY A 102 -21.83 -18.18 -33.18
C GLY A 102 -22.66 -18.60 -31.96
N ASP A 103 -22.12 -18.53 -30.73
CA ASP A 103 -22.91 -18.74 -29.52
C ASP A 103 -23.87 -17.57 -29.26
N VAL A 104 -24.92 -17.82 -28.47
CA VAL A 104 -25.89 -16.78 -28.08
C VAL A 104 -25.60 -16.31 -26.66
N VAL A 105 -25.52 -14.99 -26.47
CA VAL A 105 -25.42 -14.31 -25.17
C VAL A 105 -26.69 -13.50 -24.90
N SER A 106 -26.94 -13.13 -23.64
CA SER A 106 -28.01 -12.20 -23.28
C SER A 106 -27.44 -10.90 -22.72
N VAL A 107 -27.88 -9.76 -23.27
CA VAL A 107 -27.41 -8.42 -22.91
C VAL A 107 -28.44 -7.72 -22.02
N HIS A 108 -28.00 -7.06 -20.97
CA HIS A 108 -28.85 -6.32 -20.04
C HIS A 108 -28.23 -4.95 -19.75
N GLN A 109 -29.06 -3.93 -19.56
CA GLN A 109 -28.60 -2.64 -19.04
C GLN A 109 -28.06 -2.78 -17.62
N CYS A 110 -27.00 -2.03 -17.32
CA CYS A 110 -26.41 -1.96 -16.00
C CYS A 110 -26.12 -0.50 -15.63
N PRO A 111 -27.15 0.29 -15.27
CA PRO A 111 -26.99 1.72 -14.98
C PRO A 111 -26.30 2.00 -13.64
N ASP A 112 -26.40 1.08 -12.67
CA ASP A 112 -25.94 1.29 -11.28
C ASP A 112 -24.50 0.79 -11.02
N VAL A 113 -23.60 0.92 -12.00
CA VAL A 113 -22.20 0.51 -11.79
C VAL A 113 -21.46 1.59 -11.00
N LYS A 114 -21.13 1.27 -9.76
CA LYS A 114 -20.39 2.17 -8.87
C LYS A 114 -18.92 2.28 -9.29
N TYR A 115 -18.31 3.42 -9.01
CA TYR A 115 -16.85 3.55 -9.07
C TYR A 115 -16.21 2.65 -8.01
N GLY A 116 -15.13 1.98 -8.40
CA GLY A 116 -14.36 1.15 -7.49
C GLY A 116 -13.64 2.00 -6.47
N LYS A 117 -13.74 1.65 -5.19
CA LYS A 117 -12.82 2.21 -4.17
C LYS A 117 -11.49 1.48 -4.24
N ARG A 118 -11.55 0.14 -4.32
CA ARG A 118 -10.40 -0.75 -4.37
C ARG A 118 -10.62 -1.88 -5.37
N VAL A 119 -9.60 -2.20 -6.15
CA VAL A 119 -9.59 -3.36 -7.05
C VAL A 119 -8.28 -4.11 -6.90
N HIS A 120 -8.35 -5.40 -6.60
CA HIS A 120 -7.19 -6.27 -6.47
C HIS A 120 -7.02 -7.06 -7.76
N ILE A 121 -5.87 -6.88 -8.43
CA ILE A 121 -5.58 -7.44 -9.75
C ILE A 121 -4.22 -8.13 -9.69
N LEU A 122 -4.17 -9.42 -10.05
CA LEU A 122 -2.92 -10.16 -10.09
C LEU A 122 -2.59 -10.58 -11.53
N PRO A 123 -1.31 -10.55 -11.93
CA PRO A 123 -0.89 -11.12 -13.21
C PRO A 123 -1.05 -12.64 -13.22
N VAL A 124 -1.13 -13.23 -14.41
CA VAL A 124 -1.07 -14.68 -14.61
C VAL A 124 0.40 -15.07 -14.81
N ASP A 125 0.90 -15.95 -13.93
CA ASP A 125 2.31 -16.35 -13.81
C ASP A 125 2.98 -16.72 -15.16
N ASP A 126 2.27 -17.50 -15.98
CA ASP A 126 2.76 -17.95 -17.30
C ASP A 126 3.04 -16.79 -18.28
N THR A 127 2.46 -15.60 -18.03
CA THR A 127 2.58 -14.43 -18.90
C THR A 127 3.59 -13.39 -18.41
N VAL A 128 4.12 -13.54 -17.20
CA VAL A 128 5.11 -12.62 -16.61
C VAL A 128 6.56 -13.13 -16.68
N GLU A 129 6.80 -14.35 -17.14
CA GLU A 129 8.15 -14.90 -17.27
C GLU A 129 9.08 -14.01 -18.14
N GLY A 130 10.11 -13.45 -17.50
CA GLY A 130 11.10 -12.56 -18.14
C GLY A 130 10.68 -11.10 -18.29
N VAL A 131 9.57 -10.68 -17.68
CA VAL A 131 9.22 -9.27 -17.49
C VAL A 131 9.82 -8.82 -16.16
N THR A 132 10.66 -7.78 -16.19
CA THR A 132 11.31 -7.21 -14.99
C THR A 132 10.84 -5.77 -14.79
N GLY A 133 10.49 -5.39 -13.56
CA GLY A 133 10.01 -4.04 -13.21
C GLY A 133 8.61 -4.08 -12.58
N ASN A 134 8.07 -2.91 -12.24
CA ASN A 134 6.72 -2.80 -11.68
C ASN A 134 5.67 -3.07 -12.78
N LEU A 135 4.93 -4.18 -12.64
CA LEU A 135 3.87 -4.57 -13.57
C LEU A 135 2.70 -3.59 -13.52
N PHE A 136 2.48 -2.93 -12.38
CA PHE A 136 1.43 -1.94 -12.21
C PHE A 136 1.66 -0.75 -13.15
N ASP A 137 2.80 -0.08 -13.04
CA ASP A 137 3.11 1.12 -13.82
C ASP A 137 3.26 0.82 -15.31
N ALA A 138 3.87 -0.33 -15.64
CA ALA A 138 4.15 -0.69 -17.03
C ALA A 138 2.91 -1.13 -17.82
N TYR A 139 1.93 -1.75 -17.15
CA TYR A 139 0.75 -2.34 -17.80
C TYR A 139 -0.56 -1.78 -17.26
N LEU A 140 -0.84 -1.93 -15.97
CA LEU A 140 -2.17 -1.62 -15.43
C LEU A 140 -2.47 -0.11 -15.44
N LYS A 141 -1.51 0.72 -15.07
CA LYS A 141 -1.66 2.19 -15.06
C LYS A 141 -2.05 2.74 -16.44
N PRO A 142 -1.29 2.52 -17.54
CA PRO A 142 -1.70 3.00 -18.86
C PRO A 142 -2.97 2.32 -19.38
N TYR A 143 -3.29 1.13 -18.91
CA TYR A 143 -4.51 0.42 -19.32
C TYR A 143 -5.78 1.03 -18.71
N PHE A 144 -5.74 1.49 -17.46
CA PHE A 144 -6.89 2.07 -16.75
C PHE A 144 -6.95 3.60 -16.78
N LEU A 145 -5.83 4.28 -17.05
CA LEU A 145 -5.75 5.74 -17.11
C LEU A 145 -6.76 6.32 -18.11
N GLU A 146 -7.66 7.17 -17.60
CA GLU A 146 -8.72 7.88 -18.35
C GLU A 146 -9.69 6.98 -19.17
N ALA A 147 -9.64 5.68 -18.96
CA ALA A 147 -10.40 4.73 -19.78
C ALA A 147 -11.74 4.32 -19.16
N TYR A 148 -11.98 4.63 -17.87
CA TYR A 148 -13.21 4.31 -17.12
C TYR A 148 -13.71 2.88 -17.37
N ARG A 149 -12.79 1.92 -17.33
CA ARG A 149 -13.06 0.54 -17.74
C ARG A 149 -13.90 -0.18 -16.68
N PRO A 150 -15.03 -0.79 -17.05
CA PRO A 150 -15.77 -1.66 -16.15
C PRO A 150 -14.99 -2.98 -15.97
N VAL A 151 -14.89 -3.42 -14.72
CA VAL A 151 -14.24 -4.68 -14.31
C VAL A 151 -15.17 -5.49 -13.42
N ARG A 152 -15.01 -6.81 -13.43
CA ARG A 152 -15.79 -7.74 -12.60
C ARG A 152 -14.88 -8.73 -11.90
N LYS A 153 -15.22 -9.07 -10.66
CA LYS A 153 -14.56 -10.10 -9.88
C LYS A 153 -14.49 -11.43 -10.64
N GLY A 154 -13.27 -11.92 -10.81
CA GLY A 154 -12.93 -13.16 -11.49
C GLY A 154 -12.69 -13.05 -12.99
N ASP A 155 -12.83 -11.87 -13.60
CA ASP A 155 -12.55 -11.67 -15.03
C ASP A 155 -11.06 -11.63 -15.31
N LEU A 156 -10.69 -12.10 -16.51
CA LEU A 156 -9.35 -12.00 -17.07
C LEU A 156 -9.32 -10.88 -18.11
N PHE A 157 -8.21 -10.16 -18.20
CA PHE A 157 -7.98 -9.19 -19.26
C PHE A 157 -6.51 -9.17 -19.69
N LEU A 158 -6.27 -8.81 -20.95
CA LEU A 158 -4.95 -8.84 -21.56
C LEU A 158 -4.45 -7.41 -21.74
N VAL A 159 -3.30 -7.08 -21.16
CA VAL A 159 -2.68 -5.77 -21.35
C VAL A 159 -1.41 -5.92 -22.18
N ARG A 160 -1.22 -5.05 -23.17
CA ARG A 160 -0.04 -5.03 -24.04
C ARG A 160 0.84 -3.83 -23.68
N GLY A 161 2.12 -4.09 -23.42
CA GLY A 161 3.12 -3.09 -23.06
C GLY A 161 4.52 -3.58 -23.41
N GLY A 162 5.40 -2.71 -23.90
CA GLY A 162 6.83 -3.04 -24.11
C GLY A 162 7.12 -4.32 -24.92
N MET A 163 6.46 -4.48 -26.08
CA MET A 163 6.57 -5.66 -26.97
C MET A 163 6.05 -7.01 -26.39
N ARG A 164 5.44 -7.02 -25.20
CA ARG A 164 4.87 -8.22 -24.57
C ARG A 164 3.41 -7.99 -24.16
N SER A 165 2.70 -9.09 -23.96
CA SER A 165 1.32 -9.09 -23.48
C SER A 165 1.23 -9.89 -22.18
N VAL A 166 0.69 -9.28 -21.14
CA VAL A 166 0.50 -9.89 -19.83
C VAL A 166 -1.00 -10.07 -19.59
N GLU A 167 -1.40 -11.25 -19.14
CA GLU A 167 -2.77 -11.50 -18.71
C GLU A 167 -2.89 -11.17 -17.22
N PHE A 168 -3.97 -10.49 -16.86
CA PHE A 168 -4.30 -10.12 -15.50
C PHE A 168 -5.66 -10.67 -15.12
N LYS A 169 -5.82 -10.99 -13.84
CA LYS A 169 -7.06 -11.48 -13.25
C LYS A 169 -7.52 -10.55 -12.15
N VAL A 170 -8.78 -10.14 -12.22
CA VAL A 170 -9.43 -9.40 -11.15
C VAL A 170 -9.78 -10.38 -10.02
N ILE A 171 -9.11 -10.25 -8.89
CA ILE A 171 -9.32 -11.11 -7.71
C ILE A 171 -10.49 -10.59 -6.88
N GLU A 172 -10.57 -9.27 -6.69
CA GLU A 172 -11.55 -8.63 -5.83
C GLU A 172 -11.86 -7.20 -6.28
N THR A 173 -13.08 -6.75 -5.98
CA THR A 173 -13.61 -5.42 -6.29
C THR A 173 -14.44 -4.93 -5.09
N ASP A 174 -14.26 -3.68 -4.68
CA ASP A 174 -15.03 -3.00 -3.62
C ASP A 174 -15.68 -1.73 -4.22
N PRO A 175 -17.01 -1.50 -4.08
CA PRO A 175 -17.96 -2.11 -3.12
C PRO A 175 -18.87 -3.23 -3.63
N ALA A 176 -18.77 -3.63 -4.89
CA ALA A 176 -19.64 -4.64 -5.49
C ALA A 176 -18.82 -5.64 -6.31
N GLU A 177 -19.45 -6.73 -6.77
CA GLU A 177 -18.80 -7.75 -7.62
C GLU A 177 -18.33 -7.22 -8.98
N TYR A 178 -18.78 -6.03 -9.38
CA TYR A 178 -18.32 -5.29 -10.54
C TYR A 178 -18.32 -3.79 -10.24
N CYS A 179 -17.35 -3.08 -10.79
CA CYS A 179 -17.20 -1.63 -10.62
C CYS A 179 -16.52 -1.02 -11.86
N VAL A 180 -16.60 0.30 -11.99
CA VAL A 180 -15.80 1.05 -12.97
C VAL A 180 -14.51 1.51 -12.29
N VAL A 181 -13.38 1.20 -12.90
CA VAL A 181 -12.08 1.71 -12.45
C VAL A 181 -11.97 3.18 -12.85
N ALA A 182 -11.95 4.05 -11.85
CA ALA A 182 -11.82 5.50 -11.99
C ALA A 182 -10.43 5.95 -11.50
N PRO A 183 -10.02 7.21 -11.76
CA PRO A 183 -8.69 7.69 -11.35
C PRO A 183 -8.40 7.62 -9.84
N ASP A 184 -9.44 7.66 -9.01
CA ASP A 184 -9.41 7.55 -7.54
C ASP A 184 -9.50 6.10 -7.03
N THR A 185 -9.65 5.12 -7.92
CA THR A 185 -9.68 3.70 -7.56
C THR A 185 -8.27 3.22 -7.18
N GLU A 186 -8.09 2.74 -5.94
CA GLU A 186 -6.85 2.09 -5.52
C GLU A 186 -6.73 0.71 -6.17
N ILE A 187 -5.72 0.52 -7.01
CA ILE A 187 -5.46 -0.76 -7.67
C ILE A 187 -4.28 -1.45 -6.99
N PHE A 188 -4.54 -2.58 -6.35
CA PHE A 188 -3.52 -3.40 -5.72
C PHE A 188 -3.01 -4.43 -6.73
N CYS A 189 -1.72 -4.34 -7.07
CA CYS A 189 -1.04 -5.21 -8.05
C CYS A 189 0.23 -5.86 -7.49
N GLU A 190 0.66 -5.49 -6.29
CA GLU A 190 1.81 -6.10 -5.64
C GLU A 190 1.37 -7.19 -4.68
N GLY A 191 2.01 -8.35 -4.78
CA GLY A 191 1.81 -9.41 -3.82
C GLY A 191 2.40 -8.99 -2.48
N GLU A 192 1.54 -8.76 -1.48
CA GLU A 192 1.92 -8.72 -0.07
C GLU A 192 2.97 -9.80 0.25
N PRO A 193 3.78 -9.65 1.31
CA PRO A 193 4.60 -10.75 1.83
C PRO A 193 3.80 -12.06 1.98
N MET A 194 2.52 -11.96 2.31
CA MET A 194 1.57 -13.07 2.34
C MET A 194 1.31 -13.70 0.98
N ALA A 195 1.17 -12.91 -0.10
CA ALA A 195 0.99 -13.41 -1.44
C ALA A 195 2.26 -14.13 -1.94
N GLN A 196 3.45 -13.60 -1.65
CA GLN A 196 4.71 -14.28 -1.99
C GLN A 196 4.87 -15.61 -1.25
N ILE A 197 4.56 -15.65 0.05
CA ILE A 197 4.59 -16.89 0.83
C ILE A 197 3.55 -17.87 0.31
N ARG A 198 2.33 -17.41 0.02
CA ARG A 198 1.28 -18.23 -0.58
C ARG A 198 1.72 -18.80 -1.91
N GLU A 199 2.28 -18.01 -2.81
CA GLU A 199 2.79 -18.50 -4.10
C GLU A 199 3.87 -19.59 -3.90
N LEU A 200 4.89 -19.29 -3.09
CA LEU A 200 6.03 -20.17 -2.86
C LEU A 200 5.66 -21.47 -2.14
N VAL A 201 4.56 -21.49 -1.38
CA VAL A 201 4.12 -22.65 -0.60
C VAL A 201 2.95 -23.38 -1.26
N GLU A 202 1.95 -22.67 -1.76
CA GLU A 202 0.73 -23.23 -2.37
C GLU A 202 1.02 -23.89 -3.71
N LEU A 203 1.79 -23.26 -4.60
CA LEU A 203 2.06 -23.82 -5.94
C LEU A 203 2.75 -25.19 -5.88
N PRO A 204 3.84 -25.41 -5.09
CA PRO A 204 4.48 -26.72 -5.03
C PRO A 204 3.63 -27.79 -4.36
N LEU A 205 2.77 -27.41 -3.41
CA LEU A 205 1.94 -28.35 -2.65
C LEU A 205 0.66 -28.72 -3.41
N ARG A 206 -0.03 -27.76 -4.05
CA ARG A 206 -1.28 -28.00 -4.78
C ARG A 206 -1.06 -28.43 -6.23
N HIS A 207 -0.02 -27.92 -6.90
CA HIS A 207 0.21 -28.15 -8.33
C HIS A 207 1.63 -28.65 -8.65
N PRO A 208 2.08 -29.77 -8.05
CA PRO A 208 3.43 -30.30 -8.27
C PRO A 208 3.74 -30.70 -9.73
N GLN A 209 2.70 -30.91 -10.54
CA GLN A 209 2.85 -31.26 -11.95
C GLN A 209 3.45 -30.12 -12.78
N LEU A 210 3.21 -28.85 -12.39
CA LEU A 210 3.75 -27.67 -13.07
C LEU A 210 5.29 -27.70 -13.05
N PHE A 211 5.87 -27.82 -11.85
CA PHE A 211 7.32 -27.95 -11.66
C PHE A 211 7.92 -29.15 -12.41
N LYS A 212 7.20 -30.28 -12.43
CA LYS A 212 7.64 -31.48 -13.16
C LYS A 212 7.66 -31.27 -14.69
N SER A 213 6.69 -30.54 -15.22
CA SER A 213 6.56 -30.28 -16.66
C SER A 213 7.58 -29.26 -17.18
N ILE A 214 7.87 -28.23 -16.37
CA ILE A 214 8.83 -27.17 -16.68
C ILE A 214 10.28 -27.65 -16.41
N GLY A 215 10.46 -28.66 -15.56
CA GLY A 215 11.78 -29.21 -15.21
C GLY A 215 12.54 -28.39 -14.17
N VAL A 216 11.85 -27.49 -13.47
CA VAL A 216 12.41 -26.65 -12.41
C VAL A 216 12.13 -27.30 -11.05
N LYS A 217 13.09 -27.20 -10.12
CA LYS A 217 12.91 -27.69 -8.75
C LYS A 217 12.13 -26.64 -7.95
N PRO A 218 11.10 -27.03 -7.19
CA PRO A 218 10.41 -26.10 -6.30
C PRO A 218 11.35 -25.60 -5.20
N PRO A 219 11.07 -24.42 -4.61
CA PRO A 219 11.79 -23.94 -3.44
C PRO A 219 11.65 -24.93 -2.30
N LYS A 220 12.75 -25.19 -1.59
CA LYS A 220 12.77 -26.15 -0.48
C LYS A 220 12.70 -25.47 0.88
N GLY A 221 13.22 -24.26 0.98
CA GLY A 221 13.35 -23.53 2.22
C GLY A 221 13.00 -22.06 2.07
N ILE A 222 12.11 -21.58 2.92
CA ILE A 222 11.76 -20.16 3.04
C ILE A 222 12.23 -19.69 4.42
N LEU A 223 12.98 -18.59 4.47
CA LEU A 223 13.40 -17.96 5.72
C LEU A 223 12.59 -16.68 5.93
N LEU A 224 11.73 -16.67 6.94
CA LEU A 224 11.03 -15.49 7.42
C LEU A 224 11.92 -14.77 8.44
N TYR A 225 12.16 -13.48 8.24
CA TYR A 225 12.90 -12.66 9.21
C TYR A 225 12.17 -11.35 9.49
N GLY A 226 12.54 -10.66 10.57
CA GLY A 226 11.94 -9.38 10.98
C GLY A 226 11.83 -9.25 12.50
N PRO A 227 11.32 -8.14 13.04
CA PRO A 227 11.22 -7.91 14.48
C PRO A 227 10.43 -9.00 15.22
N PRO A 228 10.70 -9.24 16.51
CA PRO A 228 9.86 -10.12 17.32
C PRO A 228 8.43 -9.59 17.37
N GLY A 229 7.43 -10.48 17.34
CA GLY A 229 6.02 -10.09 17.41
C GLY A 229 5.40 -9.59 16.09
N SER A 230 6.13 -9.61 14.97
CA SER A 230 5.61 -9.30 13.62
C SER A 230 4.67 -10.35 13.02
N GLY A 231 4.53 -11.52 13.66
CA GLY A 231 3.58 -12.56 13.24
C GLY A 231 4.15 -13.67 12.37
N LYS A 232 5.47 -13.82 12.26
CA LYS A 232 6.13 -14.92 11.48
C LYS A 232 5.53 -16.32 11.74
N THR A 233 5.36 -16.69 13.01
CA THR A 233 4.76 -17.96 13.44
C THR A 233 3.29 -18.09 13.04
N LEU A 234 2.53 -16.98 13.11
CA LEU A 234 1.12 -16.96 12.71
C LEU A 234 0.97 -17.11 11.19
N ILE A 235 1.84 -16.46 10.42
CA ILE A 235 1.86 -16.53 8.95
C ILE A 235 2.09 -17.97 8.49
N ALA A 236 3.14 -18.63 9.02
CA ALA A 236 3.45 -20.01 8.64
C ALA A 236 2.29 -20.97 8.95
N ARG A 237 1.64 -20.79 10.11
CA ARG A 237 0.47 -21.59 10.51
C ARG A 237 -0.75 -21.32 9.63
N ALA A 238 -1.02 -20.06 9.28
CA ALA A 238 -2.12 -19.68 8.41
C ALA A 238 -1.96 -20.31 7.02
N VAL A 239 -0.77 -20.23 6.44
CA VAL A 239 -0.44 -20.82 5.14
C VAL A 239 -0.60 -22.34 5.16
N ALA A 240 -0.20 -23.01 6.24
CA ALA A 240 -0.39 -24.45 6.38
C ALA A 240 -1.87 -24.85 6.45
N ASN A 241 -2.66 -24.12 7.24
CA ASN A 241 -4.10 -24.35 7.34
C ASN A 241 -4.83 -24.12 6.01
N GLU A 242 -4.45 -23.09 5.26
CA GLU A 242 -5.06 -22.73 3.97
C GLU A 242 -4.69 -23.72 2.86
N THR A 243 -3.44 -24.20 2.86
CA THR A 243 -2.97 -25.24 1.91
C THR A 243 -3.48 -26.64 2.25
N GLY A 244 -3.88 -26.88 3.51
CA GLY A 244 -4.29 -28.19 4.01
C GLY A 244 -3.11 -29.16 4.19
N ALA A 245 -1.88 -28.64 4.25
CA ALA A 245 -0.67 -29.44 4.44
C ALA A 245 -0.47 -29.80 5.91
N PHE A 246 0.14 -30.95 6.18
CA PHE A 246 0.50 -31.33 7.54
C PHE A 246 1.54 -30.36 8.10
N PHE A 247 1.23 -29.72 9.24
CA PHE A 247 2.10 -28.71 9.85
C PHE A 247 2.89 -29.30 11.03
N PHE A 248 4.22 -29.36 10.91
CA PHE A 248 5.11 -29.80 11.97
C PHE A 248 5.94 -28.62 12.49
N CYS A 249 5.74 -28.24 13.75
CA CYS A 249 6.43 -27.12 14.38
C CYS A 249 7.63 -27.61 15.19
N ILE A 250 8.80 -27.02 14.96
CA ILE A 250 10.04 -27.23 15.69
C ILE A 250 10.38 -25.90 16.35
N ASN A 251 10.39 -25.87 17.68
CA ASN A 251 10.81 -24.69 18.42
C ASN A 251 12.32 -24.78 18.70
N GLY A 252 13.06 -23.76 18.29
CA GLY A 252 14.51 -23.72 18.36
C GLY A 252 15.10 -24.15 19.71
N PRO A 253 14.76 -23.46 20.80
CA PRO A 253 15.18 -23.81 22.16
C PRO A 253 14.77 -25.20 22.64
N GLU A 254 13.63 -25.75 22.18
CA GLU A 254 13.16 -27.07 22.62
C GLU A 254 14.02 -28.22 22.07
N ILE A 255 14.65 -28.01 20.91
CA ILE A 255 15.61 -28.97 20.35
C ILE A 255 16.92 -28.99 21.13
N MET A 256 17.28 -27.89 21.81
CA MET A 256 18.55 -27.76 22.51
C MET A 256 18.52 -28.50 23.85
N SER A 257 18.94 -29.77 23.84
CA SER A 257 19.00 -30.64 25.01
C SER A 257 20.42 -30.74 25.56
N LYS A 258 20.56 -31.01 26.86
CA LYS A 258 21.88 -31.25 27.49
C LYS A 258 22.48 -32.61 27.14
N LEU A 259 21.68 -33.54 26.61
CA LEU A 259 22.10 -34.91 26.31
C LEU A 259 22.61 -34.99 24.87
N ALA A 260 23.86 -35.41 24.71
CA ALA A 260 24.50 -35.50 23.40
C ALA A 260 23.75 -36.48 22.47
N GLY A 261 23.40 -36.02 21.27
CA GLY A 261 22.74 -36.82 20.23
C GLY A 261 21.20 -36.88 20.30
N GLU A 262 20.59 -36.47 21.41
CA GLU A 262 19.12 -36.41 21.52
C GLU A 262 18.54 -35.32 20.61
N SER A 263 19.17 -34.13 20.59
CA SER A 263 18.82 -33.02 19.70
C SER A 263 18.88 -33.40 18.21
N GLU A 264 19.91 -34.14 17.80
CA GLU A 264 20.08 -34.61 16.42
C GLU A 264 19.01 -35.66 16.05
N SER A 265 18.71 -36.57 16.99
CA SER A 265 17.67 -37.59 16.84
C SER A 265 16.28 -36.98 16.70
N ASN A 266 15.98 -35.95 17.51
CA ASN A 266 14.70 -35.24 17.46
C ASN A 266 14.52 -34.50 16.12
N LEU A 267 15.57 -33.82 15.63
CA LEU A 267 15.54 -33.21 14.29
C LEU A 267 15.33 -34.25 13.19
N ARG A 268 15.99 -35.41 13.26
CA ARG A 268 15.82 -36.47 12.27
C ARG A 268 14.40 -37.02 12.27
N LYS A 269 13.84 -37.30 13.45
CA LYS A 269 12.45 -37.78 13.61
C LYS A 269 11.44 -36.79 13.04
N ALA A 270 11.63 -35.49 13.30
CA ALA A 270 10.76 -34.44 12.79
C ALA A 270 10.70 -34.44 11.24
N PHE A 271 11.86 -34.52 10.58
CA PHE A 271 11.94 -34.58 9.12
C PHE A 271 11.35 -35.89 8.56
N GLU A 272 11.60 -37.03 9.21
CA GLU A 272 11.02 -38.32 8.81
C GLU A 272 9.49 -38.36 8.96
N GLU A 273 8.95 -37.75 10.01
CA GLU A 273 7.51 -37.67 10.26
C GLU A 273 6.82 -36.74 9.25
N ALA A 274 7.44 -35.60 8.94
CA ALA A 274 6.96 -34.71 7.89
C ALA A 274 6.98 -35.37 6.51
N GLU A 275 8.02 -36.14 6.16
CA GLU A 275 8.10 -36.87 4.87
C GLU A 275 7.01 -37.97 4.78
N LYS A 276 6.68 -38.63 5.90
CA LYS A 276 5.59 -39.63 5.96
C LYS A 276 4.20 -39.02 5.76
N ASN A 277 4.00 -37.80 6.25
CA ASN A 277 2.71 -37.09 6.22
C ASN A 277 2.61 -36.08 5.07
N ALA A 278 3.43 -36.22 4.03
CA ALA A 278 3.41 -35.32 2.87
C ALA A 278 2.05 -35.30 2.14
N PRO A 279 1.55 -34.15 1.65
CA PRO A 279 2.20 -32.82 1.62
C PRO A 279 2.30 -32.17 3.01
N SER A 280 3.48 -31.65 3.36
CA SER A 280 3.76 -31.13 4.71
C SER A 280 4.67 -29.90 4.72
N ILE A 281 4.54 -29.13 5.81
CA ILE A 281 5.35 -27.95 6.11
C ILE A 281 6.06 -28.19 7.44
N ILE A 282 7.40 -28.14 7.43
CA ILE A 282 8.22 -28.11 8.65
C ILE A 282 8.49 -26.65 8.97
N PHE A 283 7.95 -26.15 10.07
CA PHE A 283 8.21 -24.80 10.56
C PHE A 283 9.26 -24.84 11.68
N ILE A 284 10.39 -24.16 11.51
CA ILE A 284 11.46 -24.04 12.51
C ILE A 284 11.43 -22.62 13.06
N ASP A 285 10.86 -22.46 14.24
CA ASP A 285 10.86 -21.17 14.95
C ASP A 285 12.19 -20.95 15.66
N GLU A 286 12.58 -19.67 15.80
CA GLU A 286 13.85 -19.26 16.42
C GLU A 286 15.08 -20.06 15.89
N ILE A 287 15.18 -20.21 14.57
CA ILE A 287 16.21 -21.04 13.94
C ILE A 287 17.64 -20.59 14.28
N ASP A 288 17.83 -19.32 14.67
CA ASP A 288 19.11 -18.79 15.14
C ASP A 288 19.61 -19.42 16.44
N SER A 289 18.74 -20.06 17.23
CA SER A 289 19.13 -20.84 18.40
C SER A 289 19.71 -22.22 18.02
N ILE A 290 19.21 -22.84 16.95
CA ILE A 290 19.67 -24.15 16.45
C ILE A 290 20.89 -23.99 15.55
N ALA A 291 20.94 -22.92 14.75
CA ALA A 291 21.93 -22.75 13.71
C ALA A 291 22.64 -21.37 13.71
N PRO A 292 23.30 -20.99 14.81
CA PRO A 292 24.11 -19.79 14.84
C PRO A 292 25.38 -19.89 13.97
N LYS A 293 26.00 -18.76 13.66
CA LYS A 293 27.32 -18.69 13.00
C LYS A 293 28.37 -19.51 13.77
N ARG A 294 29.02 -20.44 13.08
CA ARG A 294 30.04 -21.37 13.64
C ARG A 294 31.17 -20.70 14.43
N GLU A 295 31.53 -19.49 14.04
CA GLU A 295 32.56 -18.67 14.68
C GLU A 295 32.13 -18.16 16.06
N LYS A 296 30.83 -17.88 16.25
CA LYS A 296 30.23 -17.46 17.52
C LYS A 296 29.83 -18.65 18.41
N THR A 297 29.86 -19.87 17.86
CA THR A 297 29.48 -21.10 18.55
C THR A 297 30.65 -21.65 19.37
N HIS A 298 30.53 -21.64 20.71
CA HIS A 298 31.54 -22.17 21.62
C HIS A 298 31.39 -23.70 21.87
N GLY A 299 30.21 -24.29 21.60
CA GLY A 299 29.93 -25.70 21.85
C GLY A 299 30.10 -26.61 20.63
N GLU A 300 30.71 -27.79 20.81
CA GLU A 300 30.82 -28.81 19.76
C GLU A 300 29.45 -29.40 19.39
N VAL A 301 28.56 -29.56 20.37
CA VAL A 301 27.19 -30.08 20.19
C VAL A 301 26.40 -29.20 19.23
N GLU A 302 26.46 -27.88 19.41
CA GLU A 302 25.77 -26.90 18.58
C GLU A 302 26.24 -26.98 17.11
N ARG A 303 27.55 -27.11 16.88
CA ARG A 303 28.12 -27.27 15.52
C ARG A 303 27.64 -28.55 14.83
N ARG A 304 27.44 -29.64 15.59
CA ARG A 304 26.91 -30.90 15.06
C ARG A 304 25.44 -30.77 14.71
N ILE A 305 24.64 -30.08 15.53
CA ILE A 305 23.23 -29.78 15.24
C ILE A 305 23.11 -28.97 13.94
N VAL A 306 23.92 -27.92 13.76
CA VAL A 306 23.95 -27.15 12.50
C VAL A 306 24.26 -28.07 11.32
N SER A 307 25.31 -28.90 11.44
CA SER A 307 25.72 -29.82 10.38
C SER A 307 24.65 -30.87 10.05
N GLN A 308 23.93 -31.35 11.06
CA GLN A 308 22.82 -32.27 10.92
C GLN A 308 21.64 -31.61 10.20
N LEU A 309 21.27 -30.38 10.56
CA LEU A 309 20.22 -29.62 9.87
C LEU A 309 20.58 -29.37 8.39
N LEU A 310 21.83 -28.99 8.10
CA LEU A 310 22.33 -28.85 6.72
C LEU A 310 22.16 -30.15 5.93
N THR A 311 22.50 -31.28 6.55
CA THR A 311 22.41 -32.60 5.93
C THR A 311 20.95 -33.00 5.67
N LEU A 312 20.04 -32.68 6.60
CA LEU A 312 18.60 -32.94 6.43
C LEU A 312 18.01 -32.09 5.30
N MET A 313 18.35 -30.80 5.23
CA MET A 313 17.92 -29.89 4.14
C MET A 313 18.41 -30.35 2.77
N ASP A 314 19.68 -30.75 2.67
CA ASP A 314 20.26 -31.28 1.43
C ASP A 314 19.63 -32.63 1.04
N GLY A 315 19.28 -33.44 2.05
CA GLY A 315 18.66 -34.76 1.92
C GLY A 315 17.20 -34.74 1.49
N LEU A 316 16.51 -33.59 1.56
CA LEU A 316 15.12 -33.45 1.11
C LEU A 316 15.01 -33.77 -0.39
N LYS A 317 14.38 -34.90 -0.71
CA LYS A 317 14.10 -35.29 -2.09
C LYS A 317 13.08 -34.32 -2.69
N ALA A 318 13.32 -33.86 -3.91
CA ALA A 318 12.40 -32.96 -4.63
C ALA A 318 10.98 -33.54 -4.85
N ARG A 319 10.77 -34.84 -4.60
CA ARG A 319 9.49 -35.54 -4.71
C ARG A 319 8.74 -35.71 -3.39
N ALA A 320 9.33 -35.30 -2.27
CA ALA A 320 8.76 -35.53 -0.95
C ALA A 320 7.60 -34.56 -0.60
N HIS A 321 7.34 -33.53 -1.42
CA HIS A 321 6.31 -32.50 -1.15
C HIS A 321 6.39 -31.93 0.27
N VAL A 322 7.62 -31.70 0.75
CA VAL A 322 7.93 -31.09 2.04
C VAL A 322 8.59 -29.75 1.80
N ILE A 323 8.06 -28.70 2.44
CA ILE A 323 8.63 -27.35 2.45
C ILE A 323 9.09 -27.04 3.87
N VAL A 324 10.29 -26.46 4.01
CA VAL A 324 10.81 -26.01 5.31
C VAL A 324 10.69 -24.49 5.40
N ILE A 325 10.07 -23.99 6.46
CA ILE A 325 9.96 -22.56 6.74
C ILE A 325 10.74 -22.29 8.02
N GLY A 326 11.80 -21.49 7.97
CA GLY A 326 12.53 -21.03 9.14
C GLY A 326 12.06 -19.63 9.54
N ALA A 327 11.99 -19.34 10.84
CA ALA A 327 11.74 -17.99 11.35
C ALA A 327 12.88 -17.53 12.25
N THR A 328 13.31 -16.28 12.08
CA THR A 328 14.31 -15.65 12.97
C THR A 328 14.02 -14.17 13.18
N ASN A 329 14.49 -13.63 14.29
CA ASN A 329 14.54 -12.17 14.48
C ASN A 329 15.91 -11.58 14.09
N ARG A 330 16.90 -12.43 13.78
CA ARG A 330 18.28 -12.02 13.55
C ARG A 330 18.85 -12.75 12.33
N PRO A 331 18.55 -12.31 11.09
CA PRO A 331 19.05 -12.98 9.88
C PRO A 331 20.58 -13.06 9.82
N ASN A 332 21.26 -12.13 10.49
CA ASN A 332 22.72 -12.04 10.56
C ASN A 332 23.36 -12.99 11.57
N SER A 333 22.61 -13.63 12.47
CA SER A 333 23.15 -14.61 13.43
C SER A 333 23.18 -16.04 12.87
N ILE A 334 22.39 -16.33 11.83
CA ILE A 334 22.29 -17.66 11.21
C ILE A 334 23.57 -18.02 10.45
N ASP A 335 23.94 -19.32 10.45
CA ASP A 335 25.02 -19.85 9.61
C ASP A 335 24.76 -19.54 8.12
N PRO A 336 25.65 -18.78 7.43
CA PRO A 336 25.48 -18.44 6.01
C PRO A 336 25.33 -19.65 5.09
N ALA A 337 25.75 -20.84 5.51
CA ALA A 337 25.56 -22.06 4.75
C ALA A 337 24.07 -22.44 4.61
N LEU A 338 23.21 -22.06 5.56
CA LEU A 338 21.77 -22.32 5.50
C LEU A 338 21.05 -21.44 4.48
N ARG A 339 21.56 -20.23 4.24
CA ARG A 339 21.02 -19.22 3.31
C ARG A 339 21.43 -19.44 1.84
N ARG A 340 22.04 -20.60 1.54
CA ARG A 340 22.52 -20.93 0.19
C ARG A 340 21.43 -21.62 -0.63
N PHE A 341 21.53 -21.46 -1.94
CA PHE A 341 20.63 -22.10 -2.91
C PHE A 341 20.47 -23.61 -2.66
N GLY A 342 19.22 -24.08 -2.64
CA GLY A 342 18.86 -25.47 -2.32
C GLY A 342 18.56 -25.76 -0.85
N ARG A 343 18.70 -24.76 0.03
CA ARG A 343 18.31 -24.79 1.46
C ARG A 343 17.28 -23.69 1.71
N PHE A 344 17.57 -22.67 2.52
CA PHE A 344 16.78 -21.44 2.55
C PHE A 344 17.20 -20.54 1.39
N ASP A 345 16.62 -20.81 0.23
CA ASP A 345 16.89 -20.09 -1.01
C ASP A 345 15.94 -18.91 -1.25
N ARG A 346 14.91 -18.79 -0.42
CA ARG A 346 14.01 -17.65 -0.35
C ARG A 346 14.07 -17.01 1.03
N GLU A 347 14.23 -15.70 1.07
CA GLU A 347 14.22 -14.91 2.29
C GLU A 347 13.13 -13.85 2.16
N ILE A 348 12.29 -13.72 3.19
CA ILE A 348 11.14 -12.82 3.19
C ILE A 348 11.19 -12.00 4.46
N ASP A 349 11.23 -10.68 4.30
CA ASP A 349 11.17 -9.72 5.40
C ASP A 349 9.71 -9.54 5.85
N ILE A 350 9.47 -9.77 7.13
CA ILE A 350 8.20 -9.53 7.83
C ILE A 350 8.45 -8.36 8.77
N GLY A 351 8.45 -7.16 8.19
CA GLY A 351 8.71 -5.91 8.88
C GLY A 351 7.60 -5.46 9.83
N VAL A 352 7.77 -4.27 10.41
CA VAL A 352 6.73 -3.60 11.19
C VAL A 352 5.61 -3.16 10.25
N PRO A 353 4.33 -3.39 10.59
CA PRO A 353 3.21 -2.96 9.76
C PRO A 353 3.11 -1.43 9.67
N ASP A 354 2.74 -0.95 8.49
CA ASP A 354 2.38 0.44 8.20
C ASP A 354 1.01 0.80 8.79
N GLU A 355 0.55 2.05 8.63
CA GLU A 355 -0.74 2.49 9.19
C GLU A 355 -1.92 1.61 8.73
N VAL A 356 -1.93 1.23 7.46
CA VAL A 356 -2.97 0.37 6.87
C VAL A 356 -2.89 -1.03 7.46
N GLY A 357 -1.71 -1.64 7.51
CA GLY A 357 -1.50 -2.95 8.12
C GLY A 357 -1.84 -2.97 9.61
N ARG A 358 -1.54 -1.90 10.35
CA ARG A 358 -1.94 -1.77 11.77
C ARG A 358 -3.46 -1.74 11.91
N LEU A 359 -4.16 -1.00 11.06
CA LEU A 359 -5.63 -0.99 11.04
C LEU A 359 -6.22 -2.38 10.76
N GLU A 360 -5.63 -3.14 9.85
CA GLU A 360 -6.07 -4.51 9.56
C GLU A 360 -5.86 -5.45 10.76
N VAL A 361 -4.70 -5.38 11.40
CA VAL A 361 -4.42 -6.15 12.62
C VAL A 361 -5.39 -5.78 13.73
N LEU A 362 -5.66 -4.49 13.95
CA LEU A 362 -6.67 -4.03 14.91
C LEU A 362 -8.06 -4.58 14.59
N ARG A 363 -8.48 -4.57 13.32
CA ARG A 363 -9.77 -5.15 12.88
C ARG A 363 -9.84 -6.66 13.13
N ILE A 364 -8.73 -7.38 12.97
CA ILE A 364 -8.66 -8.83 13.25
C ILE A 364 -8.84 -9.09 14.75
N HIS A 365 -8.10 -8.37 15.60
CA HIS A 365 -8.15 -8.58 17.06
C HIS A 365 -9.45 -8.09 17.69
N THR A 366 -10.09 -7.08 17.11
CA THR A 366 -11.38 -6.56 17.58
C THR A 366 -12.60 -7.26 16.98
N LYS A 367 -12.43 -8.18 16.02
CA LYS A 367 -13.53 -8.88 15.33
C LYS A 367 -14.53 -9.58 16.28
N ASN A 368 -14.02 -10.12 17.40
CA ASN A 368 -14.83 -10.81 18.40
C ASN A 368 -15.09 -9.95 19.65
N MET A 369 -14.66 -8.69 19.64
CA MET A 369 -14.85 -7.75 20.75
C MET A 369 -16.09 -6.90 20.48
N LYS A 370 -16.91 -6.69 21.51
CA LYS A 370 -18.02 -5.74 21.43
C LYS A 370 -17.47 -4.32 21.62
N LEU A 371 -17.32 -3.59 20.52
CA LEU A 371 -16.88 -2.20 20.52
C LEU A 371 -18.08 -1.26 20.69
N ALA A 372 -17.87 -0.14 21.39
CA ALA A 372 -18.81 0.97 21.40
C ALA A 372 -18.68 1.83 20.12
N GLU A 373 -19.70 2.63 19.81
CA GLU A 373 -19.77 3.43 18.58
C GLU A 373 -18.71 4.55 18.51
N ASP A 374 -18.12 4.91 19.64
CA ASP A 374 -17.09 5.95 19.77
C ASP A 374 -15.67 5.47 19.42
N VAL A 375 -15.48 4.17 19.21
CA VAL A 375 -14.17 3.57 18.92
C VAL A 375 -13.76 3.82 17.47
N ASP A 376 -12.71 4.62 17.29
CA ASP A 376 -12.09 4.89 15.99
C ASP A 376 -10.77 4.12 15.84
N LEU A 377 -10.83 2.97 15.16
CA LEU A 377 -9.66 2.14 14.90
C LEU A 377 -8.65 2.81 13.94
N GLU A 378 -9.08 3.71 13.07
CA GLU A 378 -8.17 4.42 12.15
C GLU A 378 -7.30 5.40 12.92
N ARG A 379 -7.90 6.10 13.89
CA ARG A 379 -7.15 6.96 14.81
C ARG A 379 -6.19 6.16 15.67
N ILE A 380 -6.61 5.01 16.22
CA ILE A 380 -5.73 4.14 16.99
C ILE A 380 -4.57 3.62 16.14
N ALA A 381 -4.80 3.29 14.86
CA ALA A 381 -3.73 2.88 13.93
C ALA A 381 -2.69 3.99 13.67
N LYS A 382 -3.12 5.26 13.65
CA LYS A 382 -2.24 6.44 13.54
C LYS A 382 -1.40 6.63 14.81
N ASP A 383 -2.03 6.49 15.97
CA ASP A 383 -1.39 6.71 17.27
C ASP A 383 -0.45 5.56 17.69
N THR A 384 -0.55 4.39 17.05
CA THR A 384 0.25 3.18 17.31
C THR A 384 1.49 3.06 16.41
N HIS A 385 2.19 4.15 16.14
CA HIS A 385 3.40 4.10 15.31
C HIS A 385 4.47 3.17 15.91
N GLY A 386 5.06 2.31 15.08
CA GLY A 386 6.09 1.35 15.48
C GLY A 386 5.57 0.12 16.25
N TYR A 387 4.26 -0.04 16.41
CA TYR A 387 3.68 -1.24 17.01
C TYR A 387 3.74 -2.42 16.04
N VAL A 388 4.18 -3.58 16.51
CA VAL A 388 4.07 -4.84 15.76
C VAL A 388 2.74 -5.53 16.04
N GLY A 389 2.42 -6.60 15.30
CA GLY A 389 1.17 -7.33 15.46
C GLY A 389 0.91 -7.81 16.90
N ALA A 390 1.95 -8.27 17.59
CA ALA A 390 1.86 -8.65 19.01
C ALA A 390 1.57 -7.47 19.94
N ASP A 391 2.14 -6.28 19.67
CA ASP A 391 1.88 -5.09 20.47
C ASP A 391 0.43 -4.62 20.31
N LEU A 392 -0.11 -4.67 19.08
CA LEU A 392 -1.50 -4.34 18.80
C LEU A 392 -2.47 -5.36 19.43
N ALA A 393 -2.11 -6.65 19.42
CA ALA A 393 -2.87 -7.68 20.11
C ALA A 393 -2.89 -7.43 21.63
N ALA A 394 -1.74 -7.07 22.20
CA ALA A 394 -1.63 -6.71 23.62
C ALA A 394 -2.44 -5.44 23.94
N LEU A 395 -2.41 -4.43 23.07
CA LEU A 395 -3.20 -3.20 23.21
C LEU A 395 -4.70 -3.50 23.25
N CYS A 396 -5.20 -4.31 22.31
CA CYS A 396 -6.61 -4.72 22.29
C CYS A 396 -6.98 -5.53 23.54
N THR A 397 -6.07 -6.40 24.00
CA THR A 397 -6.27 -7.21 25.20
C THR A 397 -6.32 -6.35 26.45
N GLU A 398 -5.43 -5.36 26.59
CA GLU A 398 -5.44 -4.46 27.74
C GLU A 398 -6.68 -3.55 27.74
N ALA A 399 -7.12 -3.06 26.58
CA ALA A 399 -8.38 -2.31 26.46
C ALA A 399 -9.58 -3.16 26.88
N ALA A 400 -9.61 -4.45 26.51
CA ALA A 400 -10.65 -5.38 26.96
C ALA A 400 -10.57 -5.65 28.46
N LEU A 401 -9.37 -5.87 29.01
CA LEU A 401 -9.15 -6.10 30.44
C LEU A 401 -9.55 -4.87 31.27
N GLN A 402 -9.30 -3.66 30.76
CA GLN A 402 -9.73 -2.43 31.42
C GLN A 402 -11.25 -2.36 31.53
N CYS A 403 -11.97 -2.67 30.43
CA CYS A 403 -13.43 -2.78 30.44
C CYS A 403 -13.93 -3.82 31.47
N ILE A 404 -13.22 -4.97 31.59
CA ILE A 404 -13.57 -6.02 32.55
C ILE A 404 -13.33 -5.54 33.99
N ARG A 405 -12.19 -4.88 34.27
CA ARG A 405 -11.84 -4.36 35.60
C ARG A 405 -12.90 -3.40 36.13
N GLU A 406 -13.45 -2.53 35.28
CA GLU A 406 -14.53 -1.60 35.68
C GLU A 406 -15.83 -2.30 36.08
N LYS A 407 -16.05 -3.53 35.60
CA LYS A 407 -17.23 -4.34 35.93
C LYS A 407 -16.95 -5.41 36.97
N MET A 408 -15.71 -5.60 37.40
CA MET A 408 -15.33 -6.60 38.41
C MET A 408 -16.05 -6.40 39.75
N ASP A 409 -16.33 -5.15 40.15
CA ASP A 409 -17.04 -4.87 41.40
C ASP A 409 -18.50 -5.32 41.39
N VAL A 410 -19.06 -5.58 40.20
CA VAL A 410 -20.46 -5.99 39.99
C VAL A 410 -20.58 -7.48 39.67
N ILE A 411 -19.48 -8.13 39.30
CA ILE A 411 -19.43 -9.57 38.99
C ILE A 411 -19.19 -10.33 40.30
N ASP A 412 -20.10 -11.25 40.62
CA ASP A 412 -19.86 -12.21 41.68
C ASP A 412 -18.84 -13.26 41.19
N LEU A 413 -17.66 -13.28 41.81
CA LEU A 413 -16.57 -14.21 41.47
C LEU A 413 -16.80 -15.62 42.01
N GLU A 414 -17.79 -15.82 42.90
CA GLU A 414 -18.12 -17.11 43.48
C GLU A 414 -19.08 -17.94 42.60
N ASP A 415 -19.72 -17.33 41.60
CA ASP A 415 -20.67 -17.99 40.71
C ASP A 415 -20.01 -18.45 39.39
N ASP A 416 -20.29 -19.67 38.96
CA ASP A 416 -19.67 -20.28 37.75
C ASP A 416 -20.21 -19.65 36.44
N THR A 417 -21.29 -18.86 36.52
CA THR A 417 -21.96 -18.26 35.36
C THR A 417 -22.25 -16.78 35.55
N ILE A 418 -21.89 -15.96 34.57
CA ILE A 418 -22.13 -14.50 34.57
C ILE A 418 -23.50 -14.19 33.97
N ASP A 419 -24.26 -13.31 34.62
CA ASP A 419 -25.56 -12.85 34.13
C ASP A 419 -25.50 -12.23 32.73
N ALA A 420 -26.47 -12.59 31.88
CA ALA A 420 -26.55 -12.10 30.51
C ALA A 420 -26.75 -10.58 30.41
N GLU A 421 -27.36 -9.94 31.41
CA GLU A 421 -27.51 -8.48 31.47
C GLU A 421 -26.15 -7.78 31.64
N ILE A 422 -25.27 -8.32 32.49
CA ILE A 422 -23.91 -7.81 32.69
C ILE A 422 -23.11 -7.99 31.39
N LEU A 423 -23.17 -9.19 30.78
CA LEU A 423 -22.52 -9.47 29.49
C LEU A 423 -22.98 -8.52 28.37
N ASN A 424 -24.27 -8.19 28.32
CA ASN A 424 -24.81 -7.25 27.33
C ASN A 424 -24.39 -5.80 27.59
N SER A 425 -24.14 -5.42 28.84
CA SER A 425 -23.69 -4.08 29.21
C SER A 425 -22.19 -3.84 28.94
N MET A 426 -21.40 -4.90 28.73
CA MET A 426 -19.97 -4.77 28.43
C MET A 426 -19.76 -4.33 26.98
N ALA A 427 -19.13 -3.17 26.80
CA ALA A 427 -18.65 -2.68 25.52
C ALA A 427 -17.33 -1.94 25.73
N VAL A 428 -16.35 -2.21 24.86
CA VAL A 428 -15.06 -1.55 24.90
C VAL A 428 -15.20 -0.17 24.25
N THR A 429 -14.94 0.88 25.02
CA THR A 429 -15.01 2.29 24.59
C THR A 429 -13.65 2.80 24.13
N ASN A 430 -13.63 4.00 23.53
CA ASN A 430 -12.39 4.65 23.11
C ASN A 430 -11.49 5.03 24.30
N GLU A 431 -12.09 5.30 25.47
CA GLU A 431 -11.37 5.61 26.71
C GLU A 431 -10.51 4.42 27.20
N HIS A 432 -11.01 3.19 27.05
CA HIS A 432 -10.22 2.00 27.37
C HIS A 432 -8.99 1.88 26.46
N PHE A 433 -9.12 2.18 25.16
CA PHE A 433 -7.99 2.21 24.23
C PHE A 433 -6.99 3.31 24.59
N GLN A 434 -7.44 4.51 24.97
CA GLN A 434 -6.55 5.59 25.42
C GLN A 434 -5.79 5.20 26.70
N THR A 435 -6.47 4.55 27.64
CA THR A 435 -5.83 4.05 28.87
C THR A 435 -4.79 2.97 28.54
N ALA A 436 -5.14 2.03 27.65
CA ALA A 436 -4.22 0.99 27.20
C ALA A 436 -2.99 1.58 26.51
N LEU A 437 -3.17 2.57 25.61
CA LEU A 437 -2.08 3.30 24.95
C LEU A 437 -1.12 3.98 25.94
N GLY A 438 -1.63 4.47 27.07
CA GLY A 438 -0.81 5.06 28.14
C GLY A 438 0.08 4.06 28.89
N THR A 439 -0.20 2.76 28.77
CA THR A 439 0.53 1.69 29.47
C THR A 439 1.33 0.78 28.52
N SER A 440 0.98 0.75 27.23
CA SER A 440 1.65 -0.08 26.24
C SER A 440 2.95 0.55 25.75
N ASN A 441 4.01 -0.25 25.70
CA ASN A 441 5.30 0.14 25.11
C ASN A 441 5.49 -0.61 23.79
N PRO A 442 5.82 0.07 22.67
CA PRO A 442 6.04 -0.61 21.40
C PRO A 442 7.37 -1.38 21.42
N SER A 443 7.33 -2.60 20.91
CA SER A 443 8.49 -3.50 20.88
C SER A 443 9.52 -3.10 19.81
N ALA A 444 9.10 -2.40 18.75
CA ALA A 444 9.95 -2.10 17.59
C ALA A 444 10.39 -0.63 17.44
N LEU A 445 10.19 0.24 18.46
CA LEU A 445 10.63 1.66 18.43
C LEU A 445 12.13 1.86 18.12
N ARG A 446 12.96 0.84 18.34
CA ARG A 446 14.41 0.89 18.08
C ARG A 446 14.81 0.51 16.66
N GLU A 447 13.89 -0.01 15.86
CA GLU A 447 14.18 -0.36 14.47
C GLU A 447 13.97 0.84 13.55
N THR A 448 14.80 0.95 12.52
CA THR A 448 14.61 1.94 11.45
C THR A 448 13.34 1.62 10.70
N VAL A 449 12.24 2.30 11.03
CA VAL A 449 10.94 2.11 10.40
C VAL A 449 11.04 2.59 8.95
N VAL A 450 10.51 1.76 8.05
CA VAL A 450 10.36 2.09 6.64
C VAL A 450 8.89 2.44 6.46
N GLU A 451 8.59 3.69 6.14
CA GLU A 451 7.21 4.12 5.87
C GLU A 451 7.19 5.22 4.80
N VAL A 452 6.08 5.36 4.10
CA VAL A 452 5.85 6.52 3.23
C VAL A 452 5.40 7.68 4.13
N PRO A 453 6.12 8.81 4.14
CA PRO A 453 5.74 9.95 4.98
C PRO A 453 4.41 10.54 4.52
N ASN A 454 3.66 11.16 5.46
CA ASN A 454 2.40 11.83 5.17
C ASN A 454 2.54 13.35 4.92
N VAL A 455 3.76 13.86 4.79
CA VAL A 455 4.05 15.28 4.59
C VAL A 455 3.98 15.60 3.11
N SER A 456 3.19 16.59 2.70
CA SER A 456 3.05 17.02 1.29
C SER A 456 3.80 18.32 1.01
N TRP A 457 3.92 18.73 -0.26
CA TRP A 457 4.46 20.06 -0.60
C TRP A 457 3.65 21.22 0.00
N GLU A 458 2.36 21.01 0.27
CA GLU A 458 1.48 22.02 0.87
C GLU A 458 1.78 22.28 2.36
N ASP A 459 2.38 21.30 3.04
CA ASP A 459 2.79 21.42 4.44
C ASP A 459 4.07 22.26 4.59
N ILE A 460 4.73 22.61 3.48
CA ILE A 460 5.99 23.36 3.45
C ILE A 460 5.76 24.71 2.75
N GLY A 461 5.77 25.79 3.53
CA GLY A 461 5.70 27.15 2.99
C GLY A 461 7.02 27.62 2.38
N GLY A 462 6.96 28.20 1.17
CA GLY A 462 8.10 28.79 0.47
C GLY A 462 9.02 27.78 -0.22
N LEU A 463 10.27 28.22 -0.47
CA LEU A 463 11.33 27.41 -1.06
C LEU A 463 11.01 26.80 -2.44
N GLU A 464 10.19 27.47 -3.24
CA GLU A 464 9.71 26.96 -4.54
C GLU A 464 10.84 26.57 -5.52
N ASN A 465 11.95 27.31 -5.49
CA ASN A 465 13.12 26.96 -6.30
C ASN A 465 13.76 25.64 -5.85
N VAL A 466 13.86 25.41 -4.54
CA VAL A 466 14.41 24.18 -3.94
C VAL A 466 13.48 22.99 -4.19
N LYS A 467 12.16 23.21 -4.08
CA LYS A 467 11.16 22.18 -4.41
C LYS A 467 11.31 21.73 -5.86
N ARG A 468 11.40 22.68 -6.81
CA ARG A 468 11.60 22.37 -8.23
C ARG A 468 12.92 21.63 -8.48
N GLU A 469 14.01 22.08 -7.87
CA GLU A 469 15.32 21.41 -7.99
C GLU A 469 15.27 19.97 -7.46
N LEU A 470 14.54 19.72 -6.37
CA LEU A 470 14.33 18.36 -5.84
C LEU A 470 13.46 17.50 -6.74
N GLN A 471 12.41 18.06 -7.36
CA GLN A 471 11.61 17.35 -8.36
C GLN A 471 12.49 16.93 -9.55
N GLU A 472 13.34 17.83 -10.04
CA GLU A 472 14.27 17.55 -11.14
C GLU A 472 15.31 16.48 -10.76
N THR A 473 15.78 16.50 -9.51
CA THR A 473 16.89 15.64 -9.04
C THR A 473 16.42 14.25 -8.58
N VAL A 474 15.24 14.14 -7.99
CA VAL A 474 14.73 12.91 -7.36
C VAL A 474 13.51 12.36 -8.11
N GLN A 475 12.51 13.20 -8.39
CA GLN A 475 11.25 12.74 -9.00
C GLN A 475 11.42 12.40 -10.48
N TYR A 476 12.07 13.25 -11.28
CA TYR A 476 12.22 13.02 -12.73
C TYR A 476 13.01 11.75 -13.08
N PRO A 477 14.10 11.39 -12.38
CA PRO A 477 14.76 10.10 -12.62
C PRO A 477 13.89 8.89 -12.33
N VAL A 478 12.93 9.00 -11.40
CA VAL A 478 12.01 7.92 -11.04
C VAL A 478 10.87 7.81 -12.05
N GLU A 479 10.26 8.94 -12.41
CA GLU A 479 9.08 8.98 -13.29
C GLU A 479 9.43 8.87 -14.78
N HIS A 480 10.64 9.28 -15.17
CA HIS A 480 11.07 9.39 -16.57
C HIS A 480 12.47 8.80 -16.84
N PRO A 481 12.78 7.56 -16.43
CA PRO A 481 14.10 6.96 -16.63
C PRO A 481 14.51 6.90 -18.11
N GLU A 482 13.54 6.74 -19.03
CA GLU A 482 13.77 6.67 -20.48
C GLU A 482 14.39 7.95 -21.05
N LYS A 483 14.05 9.11 -20.46
CA LYS A 483 14.63 10.39 -20.88
C LYS A 483 16.11 10.43 -20.51
N PHE A 484 16.46 10.05 -19.28
CA PHE A 484 17.85 10.03 -18.81
C PHE A 484 18.71 9.05 -19.62
N GLU A 485 18.19 7.86 -19.93
CA GLU A 485 18.88 6.89 -20.79
C GLU A 485 19.10 7.43 -22.21
N LYS A 486 18.09 8.07 -22.81
CA LYS A 486 18.19 8.66 -24.15
C LYS A 486 19.23 9.77 -24.23
N PHE A 487 19.37 10.57 -23.18
CA PHE A 487 20.40 11.61 -23.09
C PHE A 487 21.74 11.09 -22.58
N GLY A 488 21.86 9.79 -22.27
CA GLY A 488 23.09 9.18 -21.75
C GLY A 488 23.52 9.74 -20.39
N MET A 489 22.60 10.35 -19.65
CA MET A 489 22.87 10.93 -18.34
C MET A 489 22.51 9.93 -17.25
N SER A 490 23.42 9.73 -16.30
CA SER A 490 23.10 9.01 -15.07
C SER A 490 22.52 9.99 -14.05
N PRO A 491 21.41 9.65 -13.37
CA PRO A 491 20.88 10.51 -12.32
C PRO A 491 21.89 10.62 -11.17
N SER A 492 21.91 11.79 -10.52
CA SER A 492 22.70 12.00 -9.30
C SER A 492 22.18 11.08 -8.20
N LYS A 493 23.12 10.46 -7.47
CA LYS A 493 22.78 9.45 -6.45
C LYS A 493 22.45 10.04 -5.09
N GLY A 494 22.86 11.29 -4.84
CA GLY A 494 22.57 11.90 -3.57
C GLY A 494 22.66 13.43 -3.54
N VAL A 495 21.94 13.96 -2.56
CA VAL A 495 21.74 15.39 -2.33
C VAL A 495 22.20 15.71 -0.91
N LEU A 496 22.92 16.81 -0.73
CA LEU A 496 23.21 17.39 0.58
C LEU A 496 22.42 18.68 0.78
N PHE A 497 21.50 18.65 1.73
CA PHE A 497 20.85 19.83 2.29
C PHE A 497 21.78 20.51 3.29
N TYR A 498 22.03 21.80 3.06
CA TYR A 498 22.76 22.62 4.02
C TYR A 498 22.10 23.98 4.20
N GLY A 499 22.20 24.52 5.41
CA GLY A 499 21.61 25.82 5.74
C GLY A 499 21.39 26.00 7.23
N PRO A 500 20.89 27.16 7.68
CA PRO A 500 20.58 27.41 9.08
C PRO A 500 19.61 26.37 9.68
N PRO A 501 19.68 26.13 10.99
CA PRO A 501 18.75 25.24 11.68
C PRO A 501 17.31 25.76 11.58
N GLY A 502 16.34 24.86 11.69
CA GLY A 502 14.92 25.23 11.74
C GLY A 502 14.30 25.71 10.41
N CYS A 503 14.96 25.49 9.27
CA CYS A 503 14.47 25.92 7.95
C CYS A 503 13.80 24.80 7.12
N GLY A 504 13.42 23.68 7.76
CA GLY A 504 12.60 22.64 7.12
C GLY A 504 13.36 21.59 6.30
N LYS A 505 14.68 21.40 6.49
CA LYS A 505 15.47 20.37 5.78
C LYS A 505 14.86 18.96 5.91
N THR A 506 14.52 18.56 7.13
CA THR A 506 13.88 17.27 7.43
C THR A 506 12.47 17.17 6.84
N LEU A 507 11.70 18.27 6.83
CA LEU A 507 10.36 18.30 6.25
C LEU A 507 10.42 18.16 4.72
N LEU A 508 11.36 18.84 4.06
CA LEU A 508 11.58 18.72 2.61
C LEU A 508 11.92 17.28 2.20
N ALA A 509 12.77 16.60 2.97
CA ALA A 509 13.10 15.19 2.73
C ALA A 509 11.88 14.27 2.83
N LYS A 510 10.99 14.53 3.80
CA LYS A 510 9.73 13.79 3.94
C LYS A 510 8.74 14.10 2.81
N ALA A 511 8.65 15.35 2.40
CA ALA A 511 7.76 15.76 1.30
C ALA A 511 8.17 15.14 -0.03
N ILE A 512 9.46 15.18 -0.39
CA ILE A 512 9.91 14.56 -1.65
C ILE A 512 9.67 13.04 -1.66
N ALA A 513 9.82 12.37 -0.51
CA ALA A 513 9.55 10.93 -0.40
C ALA A 513 8.06 10.61 -0.58
N ASN A 514 7.16 11.38 0.03
CA ASN A 514 5.72 11.24 -0.15
C ASN A 514 5.31 11.49 -1.61
N GLU A 515 5.87 12.52 -2.24
CA GLU A 515 5.53 12.91 -3.62
C GLU A 515 6.02 11.89 -4.64
N CYS A 516 7.16 11.25 -4.37
CA CYS A 516 7.63 10.11 -5.17
C CYS A 516 6.92 8.78 -4.83
N GLN A 517 6.00 8.78 -3.86
CA GLN A 517 5.40 7.57 -3.26
C GLN A 517 6.48 6.53 -2.90
N ALA A 518 7.61 7.02 -2.39
CA ALA A 518 8.78 6.22 -2.09
C ALA A 518 8.89 5.96 -0.59
N ASN A 519 9.42 4.79 -0.25
CA ASN A 519 9.72 4.42 1.13
C ASN A 519 10.73 5.39 1.73
N PHE A 520 10.50 5.88 2.95
CA PHE A 520 11.41 6.81 3.61
C PHE A 520 12.09 6.15 4.81
N ILE A 521 13.42 6.27 4.86
CA ILE A 521 14.23 5.80 5.99
C ILE A 521 14.98 7.01 6.53
N SER A 522 14.65 7.41 7.75
CA SER A 522 15.36 8.49 8.45
C SER A 522 16.37 7.90 9.44
N VAL A 523 17.60 8.39 9.38
CA VAL A 523 18.67 8.03 10.31
C VAL A 523 19.29 9.31 10.83
N LYS A 524 19.30 9.51 12.15
CA LYS A 524 19.97 10.68 12.75
C LYS A 524 21.43 10.34 13.01
N GLY A 525 22.34 11.29 12.80
CA GLY A 525 23.77 11.12 13.04
C GLY A 525 24.10 10.50 14.41
N PRO A 526 23.52 10.96 15.54
CA PRO A 526 23.76 10.34 16.86
C PRO A 526 23.30 8.88 16.99
N GLU A 527 22.30 8.45 16.23
CA GLU A 527 21.83 7.05 16.25
C GLU A 527 22.91 6.10 15.71
N LEU A 528 23.74 6.56 14.78
CA LEU A 528 24.87 5.78 14.25
C LEU A 528 26.04 5.65 15.24
N LEU A 529 26.13 6.53 16.25
CA LEU A 529 27.19 6.52 17.28
C LEU A 529 26.80 5.75 18.55
N THR A 530 25.52 5.79 18.91
CA THR A 530 25.00 5.20 20.17
C THR A 530 24.82 3.69 20.09
N MET A 531 24.80 3.12 18.89
CA MET A 531 24.73 1.68 18.64
C MET A 531 26.12 1.03 18.84
N TRP A 532 26.51 0.87 20.11
CA TRP A 532 27.58 0.04 20.70
C TRP A 532 28.94 -0.04 19.98
N PHE A 533 30.02 0.15 20.76
CA PHE A 533 31.43 0.03 20.33
C PHE A 533 31.69 -1.30 19.58
N GLY A 534 31.74 -1.25 18.25
CA GLY A 534 32.14 -2.36 17.37
C GLY A 534 31.09 -2.89 16.39
N GLU A 535 29.79 -2.61 16.59
CA GLU A 535 28.71 -3.07 15.69
C GLU A 535 28.21 -1.99 14.71
N SER A 536 28.64 -0.74 14.88
CA SER A 536 28.16 0.41 14.11
C SER A 536 28.39 0.26 12.59
N GLU A 537 29.45 -0.43 12.14
CA GLU A 537 29.69 -0.72 10.72
C GLU A 537 28.67 -1.70 10.13
N ALA A 538 28.32 -2.75 10.87
CA ALA A 538 27.35 -3.75 10.41
C ALA A 538 25.96 -3.12 10.27
N ASN A 539 25.62 -2.21 11.17
CA ASN A 539 24.33 -1.50 11.14
C ASN A 539 24.24 -0.55 9.95
N VAL A 540 25.32 0.15 9.59
CA VAL A 540 25.34 0.96 8.35
C VAL A 540 25.05 0.07 7.15
N ARG A 541 25.66 -1.12 7.05
CA ARG A 541 25.35 -2.06 5.95
C ARG A 541 23.88 -2.48 5.96
N GLU A 542 23.35 -2.80 7.13
CA GLU A 542 21.97 -3.24 7.29
C GLU A 542 20.96 -2.14 6.88
N ILE A 543 21.24 -0.87 7.20
CA ILE A 543 20.41 0.26 6.77
C ILE A 543 20.40 0.37 5.24
N PHE A 544 21.55 0.25 4.58
CA PHE A 544 21.63 0.29 3.12
C PHE A 544 21.06 -0.96 2.45
N ASP A 545 21.20 -2.14 3.07
CA ASP A 545 20.55 -3.37 2.62
C ASP A 545 19.02 -3.21 2.68
N LYS A 546 18.49 -2.67 3.78
CA LYS A 546 17.06 -2.40 3.97
C LYS A 546 16.54 -1.38 2.96
N ALA A 547 17.27 -0.30 2.73
CA ALA A 547 16.95 0.68 1.68
C ALA A 547 16.94 0.03 0.28
N ARG A 548 17.88 -0.88 0.00
CA ARG A 548 17.97 -1.62 -1.28
C ARG A 548 16.88 -2.68 -1.46
N GLN A 549 16.30 -3.19 -0.37
CA GLN A 549 15.16 -4.12 -0.39
C GLN A 549 13.84 -3.36 -0.53
N SER A 550 13.78 -2.15 0.04
CA SER A 550 12.60 -1.27 0.04
C SER A 550 12.57 -0.31 -1.15
N ALA A 551 13.34 -0.56 -2.21
CA ALA A 551 13.39 0.34 -3.37
C ALA A 551 12.05 0.30 -4.15
N PRO A 552 11.49 1.45 -4.57
CA PRO A 552 12.04 2.81 -4.52
C PRO A 552 12.07 3.41 -3.10
N CYS A 553 13.22 3.95 -2.69
CA CYS A 553 13.43 4.42 -1.31
C CYS A 553 14.30 5.69 -1.25
N VAL A 554 13.91 6.62 -0.36
CA VAL A 554 14.69 7.78 0.05
C VAL A 554 15.34 7.50 1.40
N LEU A 555 16.67 7.41 1.40
CA LEU A 555 17.50 7.25 2.59
C LEU A 555 17.98 8.63 3.08
N PHE A 556 17.42 9.11 4.18
CA PHE A 556 17.68 10.42 4.74
C PHE A 556 18.59 10.34 5.97
N PHE A 557 19.79 10.94 5.86
CA PHE A 557 20.71 11.13 6.98
C PHE A 557 20.57 12.55 7.53
N ASP A 558 19.95 12.69 8.70
CA ASP A 558 19.84 13.97 9.41
C ASP A 558 21.04 14.19 10.34
N GLU A 559 21.36 15.45 10.61
CA GLU A 559 22.47 15.85 11.48
C GLU A 559 23.81 15.17 11.13
N LEU A 560 24.16 15.12 9.84
CA LEU A 560 25.42 14.53 9.38
C LEU A 560 26.66 15.21 10.01
N ASP A 561 26.52 16.46 10.46
CA ASP A 561 27.54 17.18 11.21
C ASP A 561 27.94 16.50 12.53
N SER A 562 27.15 15.57 13.07
CA SER A 562 27.52 14.83 14.29
C SER A 562 28.48 13.66 14.03
N ILE A 563 28.49 13.10 12.81
CA ILE A 563 29.28 11.90 12.47
C ILE A 563 30.33 12.14 11.39
N ALA A 564 30.06 13.07 10.46
CA ALA A 564 30.86 13.29 9.27
C ALA A 564 31.79 14.51 9.42
N THR A 565 32.36 14.68 10.61
CA THR A 565 33.30 15.79 10.87
C THR A 565 34.65 15.55 10.18
N GLN A 566 35.35 16.62 9.79
CA GLN A 566 36.68 16.52 9.19
C GLN A 566 37.66 15.73 10.06
N ARG A 567 38.27 14.72 9.43
CA ARG A 567 39.26 13.80 10.02
C ARG A 567 40.40 14.60 10.66
N GLY A 568 40.71 14.28 11.92
CA GLY A 568 41.87 14.85 12.63
C GLY A 568 41.56 16.05 13.55
N SER A 569 40.29 16.44 13.72
CA SER A 569 39.91 17.52 14.64
C SER A 569 39.91 17.11 16.13
N SER A 570 39.91 15.80 16.43
CA SER A 570 39.93 15.26 17.79
C SER A 570 41.28 14.60 18.11
N VAL A 571 42.08 15.24 18.97
CA VAL A 571 43.30 14.66 19.55
C VAL A 571 42.89 13.64 20.62
N GLY A 572 42.68 12.39 20.21
CA GLY A 572 42.41 11.27 21.13
C GLY A 572 41.73 10.06 20.49
N ASP A 573 41.92 8.88 21.09
CA ASP A 573 41.46 7.54 20.67
C ASP A 573 39.92 7.39 20.57
N ALA A 574 39.16 8.42 20.95
CA ALA A 574 37.70 8.47 20.87
C ALA A 574 37.16 8.76 19.44
N GLY A 575 37.99 9.28 18.52
CA GLY A 575 37.57 9.61 17.15
C GLY A 575 37.44 8.40 16.20
N GLY A 576 38.02 7.25 16.55
CA GLY A 576 38.09 6.09 15.65
C GLY A 576 36.77 5.39 15.37
N ALA A 577 35.72 5.62 16.16
CA ALA A 577 34.38 5.05 15.91
C ALA A 577 33.66 5.81 14.79
N ALA A 578 33.62 7.15 14.86
CA ALA A 578 33.03 7.99 13.83
C ALA A 578 33.75 7.83 12.48
N ASP A 579 35.09 7.76 12.48
CA ASP A 579 35.88 7.54 11.27
C ASP A 579 35.56 6.19 10.59
N ARG A 580 35.35 5.12 11.38
CA ARG A 580 34.96 3.80 10.87
C ARG A 580 33.56 3.81 10.26
N VAL A 581 32.60 4.41 10.96
CA VAL A 581 31.23 4.60 10.45
C VAL A 581 31.24 5.42 9.16
N LEU A 582 32.00 6.51 9.10
CA LEU A 582 32.14 7.33 7.91
C LEU A 582 32.74 6.55 6.74
N ASN A 583 33.82 5.80 6.95
CA ASN A 583 34.40 4.96 5.89
C ASN A 583 33.42 3.90 5.38
N GLN A 584 32.63 3.30 6.28
CA GLN A 584 31.59 2.35 5.89
C GLN A 584 30.47 3.02 5.10
N LEU A 585 30.02 4.21 5.52
CA LEU A 585 29.04 5.03 4.79
C LEU A 585 29.51 5.32 3.36
N LEU A 586 30.77 5.75 3.21
CA LEU A 586 31.38 6.00 1.90
C LEU A 586 31.41 4.73 1.02
N THR A 587 31.73 3.58 1.63
CA THR A 587 31.78 2.29 0.93
C THR A 587 30.39 1.88 0.43
N GLU A 588 29.35 2.06 1.25
CA GLU A 588 27.98 1.76 0.84
C GLU A 588 27.48 2.72 -0.26
N MET A 589 27.77 4.02 -0.14
CA MET A 589 27.41 5.01 -1.18
C MET A 589 28.06 4.69 -2.54
N ASP A 590 29.36 4.33 -2.54
CA ASP A 590 30.05 3.93 -3.76
C ASP A 590 29.53 2.59 -4.31
N GLY A 591 29.13 1.68 -3.42
CA GLY A 591 28.56 0.37 -3.72
C GLY A 591 27.12 0.41 -4.26
N MET A 592 26.46 1.58 -4.25
CA MET A 592 25.14 1.74 -4.85
C MET A 592 25.20 1.66 -6.37
N ASN A 593 24.80 0.53 -6.93
CA ASN A 593 24.64 0.35 -8.37
C ASN A 593 23.47 1.22 -8.89
N ALA A 594 23.66 1.90 -10.03
CA ALA A 594 22.70 2.82 -10.64
C ALA A 594 21.35 2.19 -11.05
N LYS A 595 21.18 0.87 -10.92
CA LYS A 595 19.96 0.14 -11.30
C LYS A 595 18.91 0.05 -10.18
N LYS A 596 19.27 0.28 -8.92
CA LYS A 596 18.31 0.31 -7.81
C LYS A 596 17.99 1.78 -7.49
N THR A 597 16.71 2.14 -7.49
CA THR A 597 16.17 3.48 -7.23
C THR A 597 16.24 3.84 -5.74
N VAL A 598 17.45 3.85 -5.18
CA VAL A 598 17.71 4.32 -3.81
C VAL A 598 18.36 5.70 -3.90
N PHE A 599 17.70 6.71 -3.34
CA PHE A 599 18.17 8.10 -3.33
C PHE A 599 18.67 8.46 -1.94
N ILE A 600 19.86 9.06 -1.85
CA ILE A 600 20.48 9.39 -0.58
C ILE A 600 20.38 10.91 -0.35
N ILE A 601 19.77 11.33 0.75
CA ILE A 601 19.69 12.74 1.13
C ILE A 601 20.42 12.92 2.45
N GLY A 602 21.46 13.74 2.48
CA GLY A 602 22.10 14.19 3.72
C GLY A 602 21.59 15.56 4.13
N ALA A 603 21.50 15.84 5.43
CA ALA A 603 21.23 17.16 5.96
C ALA A 603 22.28 17.58 6.99
N THR A 604 22.69 18.86 6.92
CA THR A 604 23.60 19.47 7.89
C THR A 604 23.24 20.92 8.18
N ASN A 605 23.52 21.37 9.40
CA ASN A 605 23.50 22.79 9.73
C ASN A 605 24.89 23.45 9.54
N ARG A 606 25.93 22.63 9.40
CA ARG A 606 27.33 23.03 9.42
C ARG A 606 28.10 22.41 8.24
N PRO A 607 27.97 22.97 7.02
CA PRO A 607 28.71 22.48 5.86
C PRO A 607 30.23 22.68 5.99
N ASP A 608 30.69 23.59 6.86
CA ASP A 608 32.10 23.90 7.12
C ASP A 608 32.90 22.72 7.68
N ILE A 609 32.25 21.85 8.47
CA ILE A 609 32.90 20.73 9.15
C ILE A 609 32.73 19.38 8.45
N ILE A 610 31.97 19.31 7.35
CA ILE A 610 31.74 18.05 6.64
C ILE A 610 33.03 17.53 5.99
N ASP A 611 33.26 16.22 6.08
CA ASP A 611 34.33 15.54 5.34
C ASP A 611 34.14 15.73 3.81
N PRO A 612 35.08 16.36 3.10
CA PRO A 612 35.01 16.57 1.65
C PRO A 612 34.87 15.27 0.83
N ALA A 613 35.19 14.11 1.41
CA ALA A 613 34.97 12.82 0.79
C ALA A 613 33.48 12.56 0.49
N LEU A 614 32.55 13.04 1.31
CA LEU A 614 31.11 12.87 1.06
C LEU A 614 30.61 13.68 -0.14
N LEU A 615 31.27 14.79 -0.44
CA LEU A 615 30.89 15.74 -1.50
C LEU A 615 31.43 15.38 -2.89
N ARG A 616 32.09 14.22 -3.01
CA ARG A 616 32.68 13.80 -4.28
C ARG A 616 31.58 13.34 -5.27
N PRO A 617 31.78 13.56 -6.59
CA PRO A 617 30.87 13.07 -7.62
C PRO A 617 30.51 11.59 -7.45
N GLY A 618 29.22 11.27 -7.50
CA GLY A 618 28.68 9.93 -7.27
C GLY A 618 28.26 9.62 -5.83
N ARG A 619 28.43 10.57 -4.89
CA ARG A 619 28.00 10.48 -3.48
C ARG A 619 26.92 11.53 -3.18
N LEU A 620 27.21 12.54 -2.36
CA LEU A 620 26.35 13.72 -2.14
C LEU A 620 26.85 14.86 -3.03
N ASP A 621 26.68 14.71 -4.33
CA ASP A 621 27.25 15.62 -5.32
C ASP A 621 26.36 16.82 -5.64
N GLN A 622 25.05 16.72 -5.37
CA GLN A 622 24.12 17.85 -5.46
C GLN A 622 24.05 18.60 -4.12
N LEU A 623 24.51 19.85 -4.12
CA LEU A 623 24.53 20.71 -2.94
C LEU A 623 23.35 21.69 -2.99
N ILE A 624 22.33 21.45 -2.18
CA ILE A 624 21.13 22.29 -2.15
C ILE A 624 21.16 23.16 -0.88
N TYR A 625 21.24 24.47 -1.10
CA TYR A 625 21.20 25.46 -0.03
C TYR A 625 19.75 25.79 0.37
N ILE A 626 19.44 25.68 1.65
CA ILE A 626 18.14 26.02 2.21
C ILE A 626 18.29 27.29 3.05
N PRO A 627 17.90 28.46 2.52
CA PRO A 627 18.06 29.74 3.20
C PRO A 627 17.02 29.96 4.31
N LEU A 628 17.19 31.04 5.07
CA LEU A 628 16.11 31.61 5.88
C LEU A 628 14.96 32.08 4.97
N PRO A 629 13.70 31.98 5.43
CA PRO A 629 12.54 32.34 4.62
C PRO A 629 12.45 33.85 4.37
N ASP A 630 12.16 34.23 3.12
CA ASP A 630 11.81 35.59 2.73
C ASP A 630 10.39 35.97 3.19
N GLU A 631 9.94 37.21 2.95
CA GLU A 631 8.63 37.68 3.42
C GLU A 631 7.47 36.83 2.91
N ASP A 632 7.49 36.47 1.62
CA ASP A 632 6.46 35.62 1.01
C ASP A 632 6.49 34.19 1.55
N SER A 633 7.68 33.61 1.73
CA SER A 633 7.85 32.29 2.35
C SER A 633 7.35 32.31 3.80
N ARG A 634 7.64 33.35 4.58
CA ARG A 634 7.13 33.48 5.96
C ARG A 634 5.61 33.54 5.98
N HIS A 635 4.99 34.29 5.07
CA HIS A 635 3.53 34.34 4.93
C HIS A 635 2.94 32.95 4.64
N GLN A 636 3.55 32.20 3.73
CA GLN A 636 3.14 30.83 3.41
C GLN A 636 3.35 29.86 4.58
N ILE A 637 4.46 29.99 5.32
CA ILE A 637 4.73 29.20 6.54
C ILE A 637 3.65 29.45 7.59
N PHE A 638 3.29 30.71 7.86
CA PHE A 638 2.19 31.04 8.77
C PHE A 638 0.88 30.39 8.33
N LYS A 639 0.57 30.42 7.03
CA LYS A 639 -0.64 29.79 6.48
C LYS A 639 -0.62 28.27 6.65
N ALA A 640 0.51 27.62 6.39
CA ALA A 640 0.66 26.18 6.56
C ALA A 640 0.54 25.76 8.04
N CYS A 641 1.24 26.44 8.95
CA CYS A 641 1.20 26.17 10.39
C CYS A 641 -0.19 26.35 11.01
N LEU A 642 -0.94 27.37 10.57
CA LEU A 642 -2.25 27.70 11.11
C LEU A 642 -3.42 27.04 10.37
N ARG A 643 -3.16 26.25 9.32
CA ARG A 643 -4.18 25.60 8.49
C ARG A 643 -5.19 24.77 9.30
N LYS A 644 -4.73 24.13 10.38
CA LYS A 644 -5.54 23.27 11.25
C LYS A 644 -6.07 23.99 12.49
N SER A 645 -5.74 25.26 12.68
CA SER A 645 -6.09 26.05 13.85
C SER A 645 -7.22 27.03 13.52
N PRO A 646 -8.21 27.22 14.42
CA PRO A 646 -9.21 28.25 14.25
C PRO A 646 -8.57 29.63 14.47
N VAL A 647 -8.39 30.39 13.39
CA VAL A 647 -7.82 31.74 13.43
C VAL A 647 -8.90 32.77 13.15
N SER A 648 -8.96 33.81 13.98
CA SER A 648 -9.90 34.90 13.81
C SER A 648 -9.53 35.81 12.62
N LYS A 649 -10.53 36.43 12.00
CA LYS A 649 -10.37 37.24 10.78
C LYS A 649 -9.60 38.54 11.00
N ASP A 650 -9.41 38.94 12.25
CA ASP A 650 -8.61 40.10 12.67
C ASP A 650 -7.09 39.84 12.60
N VAL A 651 -6.66 38.58 12.49
CA VAL A 651 -5.25 38.21 12.39
C VAL A 651 -4.75 38.36 10.95
N ASP A 652 -3.96 39.39 10.69
CA ASP A 652 -3.31 39.60 9.39
C ASP A 652 -1.95 38.86 9.31
N LEU A 653 -1.94 37.72 8.61
CA LEU A 653 -0.74 36.91 8.38
C LEU A 653 0.32 37.63 7.54
N ARG A 654 -0.05 38.58 6.67
CA ARG A 654 0.94 39.36 5.88
C ARG A 654 1.65 40.38 6.77
N ALA A 655 0.94 41.01 7.69
CA ALA A 655 1.57 41.87 8.68
C ALA A 655 2.56 41.08 9.56
N LEU A 656 2.17 39.90 10.05
CA LEU A 656 3.06 39.03 10.83
C LEU A 656 4.33 38.63 10.07
N ALA A 657 4.22 38.34 8.78
CA ALA A 657 5.36 38.02 7.94
C ALA A 657 6.36 39.18 7.84
N LYS A 658 5.89 40.44 7.82
CA LYS A 658 6.76 41.63 7.81
C LYS A 658 7.54 41.80 9.11
N TYR A 659 6.90 41.57 10.26
CA TYR A 659 7.52 41.75 11.58
C TYR A 659 8.47 40.60 11.98
N THR A 660 8.45 39.48 11.26
CA THR A 660 9.27 38.28 11.56
C THR A 660 10.52 38.16 10.67
N GLN A 661 11.09 39.28 10.23
CA GLN A 661 12.33 39.25 9.44
C GLN A 661 13.47 38.57 10.21
N GLY A 662 14.12 37.59 9.56
CA GLY A 662 15.23 36.82 10.15
C GLY A 662 14.81 35.60 10.96
N PHE A 663 13.52 35.34 11.12
CA PHE A 663 13.01 34.16 11.83
C PHE A 663 13.06 32.93 10.90
N SER A 664 13.42 31.78 11.47
CA SER A 664 13.36 30.49 10.77
C SER A 664 11.92 29.95 10.74
N GLY A 665 11.67 28.90 9.95
CA GLY A 665 10.38 28.22 9.93
C GLY A 665 10.00 27.63 11.30
N ALA A 666 10.99 27.13 12.04
CA ALA A 666 10.81 26.65 13.42
C ALA A 666 10.43 27.78 14.38
N ASP A 667 11.05 28.97 14.26
CA ASP A 667 10.71 30.12 15.10
C ASP A 667 9.26 30.60 14.83
N ILE A 668 8.84 30.62 13.58
CA ILE A 668 7.46 30.97 13.18
C ILE A 668 6.47 29.94 13.73
N THR A 669 6.82 28.65 13.66
CA THR A 669 6.00 27.57 14.23
C THR A 669 5.86 27.76 15.74
N GLU A 670 6.94 28.11 16.45
CA GLU A 670 6.93 28.39 17.88
C GLU A 670 6.05 29.60 18.24
N ILE A 671 6.07 30.67 17.42
CA ILE A 671 5.15 31.80 17.59
C ILE A 671 3.69 31.33 17.50
N CYS A 672 3.36 30.56 16.46
CA CYS A 672 2.00 30.04 16.27
C CYS A 672 1.57 29.15 17.45
N GLN A 673 2.43 28.25 17.89
CA GLN A 673 2.15 27.37 19.03
C GLN A 673 1.98 28.14 20.33
N ARG A 674 2.80 29.17 20.60
CA ARG A 674 2.63 30.04 21.77
C ARG A 674 1.33 30.82 21.74
N ALA A 675 0.98 31.40 20.58
CA ALA A 675 -0.28 32.11 20.42
C ALA A 675 -1.49 31.21 20.68
N VAL A 676 -1.48 29.97 20.14
CA VAL A 676 -2.53 28.97 20.40
C VAL A 676 -2.58 28.60 21.89
N LYS A 677 -1.43 28.42 22.55
CA LYS A 677 -1.39 28.14 24.00
C LYS A 677 -2.01 29.27 24.83
N TYR A 678 -1.77 30.53 24.48
CA TYR A 678 -2.40 31.66 25.14
C TYR A 678 -3.92 31.68 24.92
N ALA A 679 -4.37 31.45 23.68
CA ALA A 679 -5.79 31.38 23.37
C ALA A 679 -6.50 30.23 24.12
N ILE A 680 -5.88 29.05 24.20
CA ILE A 680 -6.41 27.91 24.98
C ILE A 680 -6.51 28.29 26.46
N ARG A 681 -5.46 28.90 27.03
CA ARG A 681 -5.46 29.31 28.43
C ARG A 681 -6.57 30.32 28.74
N GLU A 682 -6.72 31.35 27.91
CA GLU A 682 -7.78 32.34 28.07
C GLU A 682 -9.18 31.72 27.96
N ASN A 683 -9.36 30.74 27.06
CA ASN A 683 -10.64 30.07 26.90
C ASN A 683 -10.98 29.20 28.13
N ILE A 684 -10.01 28.43 28.63
CA ILE A 684 -10.18 27.65 29.86
C ILE A 684 -10.49 28.56 31.06
N GLU A 685 -9.79 29.70 31.19
CA GLU A 685 -10.05 30.67 32.26
C GLU A 685 -11.48 31.24 32.17
N LYS A 686 -11.97 31.54 30.95
CA LYS A 686 -13.36 31.97 30.71
C LYS A 686 -14.39 30.88 31.03
N ASP A 687 -14.11 29.63 30.67
CA ASP A 687 -15.01 28.51 30.96
C ASP A 687 -15.11 28.26 32.47
N ILE A 688 -13.98 28.33 33.19
CA ILE A 688 -13.96 28.25 34.67
C ILE A 688 -14.76 29.41 35.29
N GLU A 689 -14.60 30.64 34.78
CA GLU A 689 -15.35 31.79 35.28
C GLU A 689 -16.85 31.67 34.99
N ARG A 690 -17.22 31.16 33.81
CA ARG A 690 -18.62 30.86 33.45
C ARG A 690 -19.21 29.79 34.36
N GLU A 691 -18.50 28.70 34.61
CA GLU A 691 -18.94 27.66 35.55
C GLU A 691 -19.11 28.20 36.97
N ARG A 692 -18.20 29.08 37.41
CA ARG A 692 -18.29 29.74 38.71
C ARG A 692 -19.51 30.65 38.80
N ARG A 693 -19.73 31.50 37.79
CA ARG A 693 -20.94 32.36 37.70
C ARG A 693 -22.22 31.54 37.64
N ARG A 694 -22.22 30.42 36.91
CA ARG A 694 -23.35 29.48 36.83
C ARG A 694 -23.66 28.79 38.16
N ARG A 695 -22.64 28.54 39.00
CA ARG A 695 -22.82 28.04 40.38
C ARG A 695 -23.27 29.13 41.35
N GLU A 696 -22.82 30.36 41.17
CA GLU A 696 -23.12 31.49 42.06
C GLU A 696 -24.50 32.13 41.77
N ASN A 697 -25.04 32.04 40.54
CA ASN A 697 -26.33 32.65 40.19
C ASN A 697 -27.14 31.82 39.16
N PRO A 698 -27.98 30.86 39.60
CA PRO A 698 -28.74 29.96 38.70
C PRO A 698 -29.87 30.65 37.91
N GLU A 699 -30.34 31.83 38.33
CA GLU A 699 -31.53 32.51 37.79
C GLU A 699 -31.21 33.58 36.73
N ALA A 700 -29.94 33.88 36.43
CA ALA A 700 -29.55 34.89 35.44
C ALA A 700 -29.68 34.40 33.97
N MET A 701 -30.49 33.38 33.73
CA MET A 701 -30.41 32.51 32.54
C MET A 701 -31.17 32.99 31.29
N GLU A 702 -31.84 34.15 31.31
CA GLU A 702 -32.68 34.55 30.17
C GLU A 702 -32.02 35.52 29.18
N GLU A 703 -30.89 36.17 29.52
CA GLU A 703 -30.25 37.15 28.61
C GLU A 703 -29.02 36.62 27.84
N ASP A 704 -28.30 35.61 28.35
CA ASP A 704 -27.06 35.12 27.71
C ASP A 704 -27.29 34.05 26.61
N VAL A 705 -28.46 33.39 26.57
CA VAL A 705 -28.76 32.31 25.61
C VAL A 705 -29.11 32.86 24.21
N GLU A 706 -29.61 34.10 24.13
CA GLU A 706 -29.91 34.74 22.84
C GLU A 706 -28.64 35.17 22.09
N ASP A 707 -27.57 35.55 22.80
CA ASP A 707 -26.30 35.94 22.17
C ASP A 707 -25.47 34.71 21.73
N GLU A 708 -25.63 33.56 22.40
CA GLU A 708 -25.00 32.28 22.00
C GLU A 708 -25.55 31.74 20.67
N THR A 709 -26.87 31.83 20.44
CA THR A 709 -27.48 31.39 19.17
C THR A 709 -27.12 32.33 18.00
N LEU A 710 -26.93 33.62 18.27
CA LEU A 710 -26.51 34.62 17.27
C LEU A 710 -25.00 34.59 16.97
N GLN A 711 -24.14 34.25 17.93
CA GLN A 711 -22.69 34.11 17.70
C GLN A 711 -22.30 32.73 17.15
N GLN A 712 -22.96 31.64 17.57
CA GLN A 712 -22.76 30.33 16.91
C GLN A 712 -23.23 30.37 15.46
N SER A 713 -24.33 31.06 15.15
CA SER A 713 -24.81 31.21 13.76
C SER A 713 -23.94 32.15 12.89
N ARG A 714 -23.15 33.05 13.49
CA ARG A 714 -22.19 33.90 12.77
C ARG A 714 -20.76 33.33 12.72
N GLY A 715 -20.40 32.43 13.64
CA GLY A 715 -19.13 31.69 13.67
C GLY A 715 -19.17 30.38 12.87
N PHE A 716 -20.34 29.76 12.73
CA PHE A 716 -20.61 28.65 11.79
C PHE A 716 -21.21 29.20 10.49
N GLY A 717 -20.47 30.10 9.83
CA GLY A 717 -20.78 30.52 8.46
C GLY A 717 -20.40 29.45 7.45
N SER A 718 -21.33 28.55 7.13
CA SER A 718 -21.62 28.07 5.78
C SER A 718 -20.46 27.77 4.80
N GLU A 719 -19.48 26.93 5.16
CA GLU A 719 -18.58 26.28 4.19
C GLU A 719 -18.41 24.76 4.41
N PHE A 720 -19.39 24.09 5.02
CA PHE A 720 -19.60 22.67 4.77
C PHE A 720 -20.61 22.51 3.64
N ARG A 721 -20.15 22.66 2.39
CA ARG A 721 -20.87 22.08 1.25
C ARG A 721 -20.49 20.62 1.16
N PHE A 722 -21.40 19.75 1.59
CA PHE A 722 -21.49 18.44 0.96
C PHE A 722 -21.66 18.69 -0.54
N ALA A 723 -20.78 18.12 -1.37
CA ALA A 723 -20.96 18.10 -2.81
C ALA A 723 -22.13 17.16 -3.13
N GLU A 724 -23.36 17.64 -2.97
CA GLU A 724 -24.54 16.98 -3.53
C GLU A 724 -24.59 17.26 -5.03
N ASN A 725 -24.22 16.23 -5.79
CA ASN A 725 -24.55 16.09 -7.20
C ASN A 725 -26.07 16.18 -7.37
N SER A 726 -26.57 17.29 -7.90
CA SER A 726 -27.84 17.32 -8.60
C SER A 726 -27.87 18.49 -9.60
N ASN A 727 -27.80 18.15 -10.89
CA ASN A 727 -28.72 18.70 -11.88
C ASN A 727 -28.51 18.02 -13.24
N ALA A 728 -29.47 17.16 -13.58
CA ALA A 728 -29.85 16.90 -14.95
C ALA A 728 -31.23 17.51 -15.20
N ALA A 729 -31.36 18.14 -16.38
CA ALA A 729 -32.56 18.59 -17.09
C ALA A 729 -33.25 19.87 -16.55
N ALA A 730 -33.66 20.85 -17.38
CA ALA A 730 -33.96 20.82 -18.80
C ALA A 730 -33.97 22.23 -19.45
N THR A 731 -33.88 22.23 -20.79
CA THR A 731 -34.30 23.28 -21.76
C THR A 731 -33.52 24.61 -21.73
N GLY A 732 -33.00 25.17 -22.82
CA GLY A 732 -33.01 24.88 -24.24
C GLY A 732 -32.43 26.10 -24.97
N THR A 733 -31.96 25.89 -26.21
CA THR A 733 -31.51 26.82 -27.25
C THR A 733 -30.01 26.88 -27.51
N ASP A 734 -29.70 26.24 -28.63
CA ASP A 734 -28.50 26.05 -29.42
C ASP A 734 -27.72 27.35 -29.74
N PRO A 735 -26.37 27.33 -29.67
CA PRO A 735 -25.61 28.27 -30.48
C PRO A 735 -24.44 27.61 -31.20
N PHE A 736 -24.57 26.48 -31.90
CA PHE A 736 -23.63 26.16 -33.00
C PHE A 736 -24.27 25.27 -34.08
N ALA A 737 -25.05 25.90 -34.95
CA ALA A 737 -25.33 25.40 -36.29
C ALA A 737 -24.41 26.11 -37.32
N ALA A 738 -23.78 25.27 -38.14
CA ALA A 738 -22.80 25.50 -39.19
C ALA A 738 -22.99 26.73 -40.11
N SER A 739 -21.88 27.24 -40.67
CA SER A 739 -21.52 26.98 -42.09
C SER A 739 -20.35 27.83 -42.62
N SER A 740 -19.47 27.14 -43.36
CA SER A 740 -18.83 27.55 -44.62
C SER A 740 -17.94 28.80 -44.71
N GLY A 741 -16.70 28.57 -45.15
CA GLY A 741 -16.31 29.01 -46.50
C GLY A 741 -15.32 30.16 -46.63
N ALA A 742 -14.10 29.77 -47.02
CA ALA A 742 -13.26 30.37 -48.07
C ALA A 742 -12.41 31.64 -47.82
N ALA A 743 -11.18 31.52 -48.35
CA ALA A 743 -10.33 32.52 -49.01
C ALA A 743 -9.66 33.58 -48.11
N ASP A 744 -8.33 33.47 -47.97
CA ASP A 744 -7.31 34.38 -48.56
C ASP A 744 -7.02 35.48 -47.52
N GLU A 745 -5.83 36.03 -47.29
CA GLU A 745 -4.49 36.03 -47.88
C GLU A 745 -3.61 36.69 -46.79
N ASP A 746 -2.29 36.59 -46.95
CA ASP A 746 -1.30 37.57 -46.49
C ASP A 746 -0.86 37.67 -45.00
N ASP A 747 0.37 37.16 -44.83
CA ASP A 747 1.56 37.95 -44.48
C ASP A 747 1.94 38.28 -43.03
N LEU A 748 3.15 37.78 -42.73
CA LEU A 748 4.31 38.45 -42.15
C LEU A 748 4.44 38.69 -40.63
N TYR A 749 5.50 38.08 -40.11
CA TYR A 749 6.40 38.47 -39.00
C TYR A 749 5.79 38.81 -37.63
N SER A 750 6.07 37.95 -36.64
CA SER A 750 7.10 38.16 -35.59
C SER A 750 7.27 36.91 -34.75
#